data_AF-A0A4V5NDL3-F1
#
_entry.id   AF-A0A4V5NDL3-F1
#
_cell.length_a   1.000
_cell.length_b   1.000
_cell.length_c   1.000
_cell.angle_alpha   90.00
_cell.angle_beta   90.00
_cell.angle_gamma   90.00
#
_symmetry.space_group_name_H-M   'P 1'
#
loop_
_entity.id
_entity.type
_entity.pdbx_description
1 polymer ?
#
loop_
_entity_poly.entity_id
_entity_poly.type
_entity_poly.pdbx_seq_one_letter_code
_entity_poly.pdbx_strand_id
1 'polypeptide(L)'
;AKWFVYIEADTSISWLNLLLLLKQLDSNKPLYFGAQNVIGETTFGHGGSGFVVSNAAAKKLEALQQRDGKAFVEKWEKITSESCCGDEIVARAFVEVNVHLMPAWPLIQGETVATIDWTQRHWCTPAVTWHHVSPNEIDTMWKFQKGWVDEKGWKTPYLYKDVFQHFVDQHIRVNRTDWINISQDWKFEKPSSADSSFEDSVSDHSDVNRGKPFSKLDEDEQRSVNSFEECAVACLNKEDCKQYMWEPGRCRLGRDIRLGRSEEKGGMGSPASSLASLESSFSPADTLRSLRSHQWSFYDGQYLFLAILGIFSLSIIESPGPFAKTFVATLLMTSLILPITRQFFLPFLPIASWLIFFYACQFISGEYRSPIWVRVLPALENILYGANLSNILSAHKSTVLDVLAWLPYGITHFGAPFVCSGIIFVFGPPGTLPVFARSFGYMNLAGVMIQLFFPCSPPWYENLYGLAPANYSMPGSPAGLGAIDKLFGIDLYTSTFTASPMVFGAFPSLHSGCATTEALFMGYVFPRLRPVFVLYTLWLWWATMYLSHHYAVDLVGGSLLAGTCYFVAKAKFLPRLQNDKALRWDYDYVEIGEAKEGYAYGLTDLDDDFHPATTDSDEWTIGSSSSFSSGTRSPPAGARSPVDDEQSMWEGDTLASGSDTEAQR
;
A
#
# COMPACT_ATOMS: atom_id res chain seq x y z
N ALA A 1 11.15 18.49 40.85
CA ALA A 1 11.99 17.85 39.82
C ALA A 1 13.27 18.66 39.58
N LYS A 2 14.33 18.06 39.01
CA LYS A 2 15.55 18.80 38.59
C LYS A 2 15.34 19.62 37.31
N TRP A 3 14.51 19.10 36.41
CA TRP A 3 14.19 19.68 35.11
C TRP A 3 12.67 19.61 34.89
N PHE A 4 12.14 20.60 34.18
CA PHE A 4 10.77 20.65 33.68
C PHE A 4 10.85 20.72 32.16
N VAL A 5 10.21 19.77 31.48
CA VAL A 5 10.25 19.64 30.01
C VAL A 5 8.83 19.88 29.52
N TYR A 6 8.67 20.87 28.63
CA TYR A 6 7.41 21.23 28.01
C TYR A 6 7.45 20.76 26.56
N ILE A 7 6.40 20.04 26.15
CA ILE A 7 6.28 19.46 24.81
C ILE A 7 4.81 19.27 24.46
N GLU A 8 4.46 19.43 23.18
CA GLU A 8 3.11 19.20 22.69
C GLU A 8 2.88 17.74 22.24
N ALA A 9 1.61 17.37 22.09
CA ALA A 9 1.21 16.00 21.75
C ALA A 9 1.58 15.60 20.31
N ASP A 10 1.81 16.56 19.42
CA ASP A 10 2.23 16.36 18.03
C ASP A 10 3.76 16.46 17.85
N THR A 11 4.52 16.20 18.92
CA THR A 11 5.98 16.31 18.93
C THR A 11 6.62 15.02 19.45
N SER A 12 7.45 14.41 18.61
CA SER A 12 8.24 13.24 18.96
C SER A 12 9.47 13.66 19.78
N ILE A 13 9.74 12.91 20.85
CA ILE A 13 10.86 13.16 21.77
C ILE A 13 11.80 11.97 21.87
N SER A 14 13.09 12.25 21.69
CA SER A 14 14.16 11.32 22.02
C SER A 14 14.45 11.34 23.51
N TRP A 15 13.84 10.44 24.28
CA TRP A 15 14.20 10.27 25.69
C TRP A 15 15.68 9.95 25.89
N LEU A 16 16.30 9.17 24.99
CA LEU A 16 17.72 8.86 25.04
C LEU A 16 18.57 10.13 24.93
N ASN A 17 18.40 10.90 23.86
CA ASN A 17 19.23 12.07 23.59
C ASN A 17 18.94 13.20 24.57
N LEU A 18 17.67 13.39 24.97
CA LEU A 18 17.29 14.37 25.97
C LEU A 18 17.96 14.09 27.31
N LEU A 19 17.88 12.86 27.82
CA LEU A 19 18.47 12.53 29.12
C LEU A 19 20.00 12.64 29.11
N LEU A 20 20.65 12.30 28.00
CA LEU A 20 22.09 12.49 27.82
C LEU A 20 22.47 13.98 27.79
N LEU A 21 21.67 14.83 27.15
CA LEU A 21 21.85 16.29 27.15
C LEU A 21 21.69 16.86 28.56
N LEU A 22 20.59 16.52 29.26
CA LEU A 22 20.31 17.03 30.62
C LEU A 22 21.36 16.59 31.65
N LYS A 23 22.02 15.46 31.43
CA LYS A 23 23.12 14.98 32.28
C LYS A 23 24.36 15.86 32.20
N GLN A 24 24.57 16.59 31.09
CA GLN A 24 25.71 17.48 30.90
C GLN A 24 25.47 18.89 31.48
N LEU A 25 24.22 19.22 31.80
CA LEU A 25 23.82 20.53 32.30
C LEU A 25 23.64 20.54 33.82
N ASP A 26 23.86 21.69 34.45
CA ASP A 26 23.68 21.87 35.89
C ASP A 26 22.29 22.46 36.19
N SER A 27 21.41 21.65 36.77
CA SER A 27 20.05 22.06 37.14
C SER A 27 19.98 23.13 38.24
N ASN A 28 21.08 23.41 38.94
CA ASN A 28 21.16 24.46 39.94
C ASN A 28 21.43 25.85 39.34
N LYS A 29 21.78 25.92 38.05
CA LYS A 29 21.88 27.19 37.33
C LYS A 29 20.53 27.53 36.69
N PRO A 30 20.14 28.81 36.65
CA PRO A 30 18.86 29.22 36.09
C PRO A 30 18.91 29.17 34.55
N LEU A 31 18.65 27.98 34.01
CA LEU A 31 18.65 27.67 32.59
C LEU A 31 17.21 27.57 32.06
N TYR A 32 17.01 28.16 30.88
CA TYR A 32 15.82 28.07 30.02
C TYR A 32 16.31 27.91 28.58
N PHE A 33 16.00 26.79 27.91
CA PHE A 33 16.49 26.50 26.57
C PHE A 33 15.49 25.71 25.73
N GLY A 34 15.49 25.90 24.41
CA GLY A 34 14.53 25.27 23.50
C GLY A 34 14.70 25.72 22.05
N ALA A 35 13.73 25.36 21.21
CA ALA A 35 13.67 25.82 19.82
C ALA A 35 13.39 27.34 19.78
N GLN A 36 14.33 28.12 19.29
CA GLN A 36 14.23 29.59 19.31
C GLN A 36 13.20 30.09 18.30
N ASN A 37 12.31 30.96 18.77
CA ASN A 37 11.43 31.78 17.92
C ASN A 37 11.38 33.22 18.46
N VAL A 38 10.88 34.16 17.64
CA VAL A 38 10.92 35.60 17.94
C VAL A 38 9.58 36.26 17.61
N ILE A 39 9.00 36.96 18.59
CA ILE A 39 7.81 37.81 18.41
C ILE A 39 8.13 39.18 19.00
N GLY A 40 8.13 40.22 18.16
CA GLY A 40 8.53 41.57 18.55
C GLY A 40 9.98 41.60 19.04
N GLU A 41 10.19 42.01 20.29
CA GLU A 41 11.52 42.02 20.94
C GLU A 41 11.78 40.77 21.80
N THR A 42 10.77 39.90 21.99
CA THR A 42 10.89 38.71 22.84
C THR A 42 11.44 37.53 22.05
N THR A 43 12.54 36.96 22.54
CA THR A 43 13.02 35.64 22.10
C THR A 43 12.50 34.56 23.05
N PHE A 44 11.79 33.57 22.51
CA PHE A 44 11.13 32.53 23.31
C PHE A 44 11.34 31.13 22.74
N GLY A 45 11.19 30.13 23.60
CA GLY A 45 11.22 28.73 23.20
C GLY A 45 9.86 28.31 22.67
N HIS A 46 9.79 27.91 21.39
CA HIS A 46 8.55 27.50 20.74
C HIS A 46 7.89 26.32 21.49
N GLY A 47 6.64 26.51 21.91
CA GLY A 47 5.91 25.56 22.76
C GLY A 47 5.74 24.19 22.12
N GLY A 48 5.40 24.16 20.82
CA GLY A 48 5.25 22.95 20.03
C GLY A 48 6.53 22.12 19.98
N SER A 49 7.62 22.71 19.47
CA SER A 49 8.93 22.04 19.34
C SER A 49 9.57 21.65 20.67
N GLY A 50 9.11 22.28 21.76
CA GLY A 50 9.48 22.00 23.13
C GLY A 50 10.57 22.92 23.68
N PHE A 51 10.57 23.03 25.01
CA PHE A 51 11.60 23.73 25.77
C PHE A 51 11.79 23.11 27.15
N VAL A 52 12.93 23.42 27.77
CA VAL A 52 13.32 22.88 29.07
C VAL A 52 13.65 24.02 30.04
N VAL A 53 13.16 23.88 31.26
CA VAL A 53 13.39 24.79 32.38
C VAL A 53 14.09 24.04 33.52
N SER A 54 15.17 24.61 34.04
CA SER A 54 15.86 24.10 35.23
C SER A 54 15.09 24.36 36.53
N ASN A 55 15.34 23.56 37.56
CA ASN A 55 14.77 23.80 38.90
C ASN A 55 15.08 25.21 39.42
N ALA A 56 16.32 25.69 39.21
CA ALA A 56 16.73 27.02 39.65
C ALA A 56 16.01 28.16 38.92
N ALA A 57 15.72 28.00 37.61
CA ALA A 57 14.93 28.98 36.87
C ALA A 57 13.49 29.03 37.37
N ALA A 58 12.84 27.87 37.56
CA ALA A 58 11.48 27.79 38.09
C ALA A 58 11.37 28.42 39.49
N LYS A 59 12.32 28.15 40.38
CA LYS A 59 12.36 28.73 41.74
C LYS A 59 12.48 30.26 41.74
N LYS A 60 13.18 30.86 40.77
CA LYS A 60 13.24 32.31 40.65
C LYS A 60 11.87 32.92 40.37
N LEU A 61 11.09 32.29 39.49
CA LEU A 61 9.74 32.74 39.17
C LEU A 61 8.77 32.48 40.33
N GLU A 62 8.89 31.34 41.00
CA GLU A 62 8.14 31.03 42.23
C GLU A 62 8.41 32.06 43.33
N ALA A 63 9.68 32.44 43.55
CA ALA A 63 10.03 33.47 44.54
C ALA A 63 9.43 34.83 44.20
N LEU A 64 9.35 35.18 42.91
CA LEU A 64 8.67 36.39 42.44
C LEU A 64 7.17 36.32 42.73
N GLN A 65 6.51 35.19 42.44
CA GLN A 65 5.10 34.96 42.75
C GLN A 65 4.83 35.02 44.26
N GLN A 66 5.67 34.41 45.09
CA GLN A 66 5.52 34.43 46.56
C GLN A 66 5.68 35.84 47.13
N ARG A 67 6.57 36.66 46.56
CA ARG A 67 6.80 38.05 46.98
C ARG A 67 5.61 38.95 46.62
N ASP A 68 5.10 38.83 45.39
CA ASP A 68 4.12 39.77 44.83
C ASP A 68 2.67 39.26 44.99
N GLY A 69 2.48 37.99 45.35
CA GLY A 69 1.20 37.39 45.73
C GLY A 69 0.11 37.59 44.69
N LYS A 70 -1.01 38.18 45.12
CA LYS A 70 -2.18 38.42 44.25
C LYS A 70 -1.86 39.35 43.07
N ALA A 71 -0.99 40.33 43.25
CA ALA A 71 -0.62 41.28 42.20
C ALA A 71 0.12 40.62 41.04
N PHE A 72 0.92 39.57 41.33
CA PHE A 72 1.55 38.75 40.30
C PHE A 72 0.51 38.04 39.45
N VAL A 73 -0.47 37.40 40.09
CA VAL A 73 -1.52 36.64 39.41
C VAL A 73 -2.36 37.56 38.53
N GLU A 74 -2.86 38.68 39.08
CA GLU A 74 -3.68 39.64 38.32
C GLU A 74 -2.92 40.23 37.12
N LYS A 75 -1.61 40.49 37.25
CA LYS A 75 -0.76 40.96 36.16
C LYS A 75 -0.68 39.93 35.03
N TRP A 76 -0.32 38.68 35.35
CA TRP A 76 -0.11 37.65 34.33
C TRP A 76 -1.42 37.13 33.73
N GLU A 77 -2.51 37.10 34.50
CA GLU A 77 -3.86 36.82 33.96
C GLU A 77 -4.24 37.85 32.90
N LYS A 78 -4.03 39.15 33.17
CA LYS A 78 -4.30 40.21 32.21
C LYS A 78 -3.42 40.07 30.96
N ILE A 79 -2.10 39.95 31.12
CA ILE A 79 -1.17 39.82 29.98
C ILE A 79 -1.53 38.58 29.13
N THR A 80 -1.91 37.48 29.77
CA THR A 80 -2.30 36.25 29.08
C THR A 80 -3.61 36.42 28.32
N SER A 81 -4.56 37.18 28.84
CA SER A 81 -5.81 37.46 28.13
C SER A 81 -5.65 38.36 26.89
N GLU A 82 -4.56 39.12 26.81
CA GLU A 82 -4.29 40.08 25.74
C GLU A 82 -3.27 39.56 24.70
N SER A 83 -2.58 38.44 24.96
CA SER A 83 -1.54 37.88 24.09
C SER A 83 -2.03 36.65 23.32
N CYS A 84 -1.50 36.44 22.12
CA CYS A 84 -1.83 35.29 21.26
C CYS A 84 -1.23 33.97 21.73
N CYS A 85 -0.13 34.02 22.47
CA CYS A 85 0.87 32.96 22.42
C CYS A 85 1.41 32.68 23.84
N GLY A 86 1.06 31.51 24.39
CA GLY A 86 1.37 31.15 25.78
C GLY A 86 2.85 30.92 26.07
N ASP A 87 3.58 30.38 25.11
CA ASP A 87 5.02 30.14 25.17
C ASP A 87 5.84 31.44 25.22
N GLU A 88 5.41 32.47 24.48
CA GLU A 88 5.97 33.81 24.52
C GLU A 88 5.79 34.47 25.91
N ILE A 89 4.62 34.30 26.53
CA ILE A 89 4.34 34.81 27.88
C ILE A 89 5.26 34.15 28.91
N VAL A 90 5.46 32.83 28.80
CA VAL A 90 6.39 32.09 29.68
C VAL A 90 7.80 32.66 29.56
N ALA A 91 8.26 32.98 28.35
CA ALA A 91 9.56 33.62 28.15
C ALA A 91 9.61 35.02 28.77
N ARG A 92 8.58 35.86 28.59
CA ARG A 92 8.51 37.18 29.27
C ARG A 92 8.62 37.05 30.78
N ALA A 93 7.92 36.07 31.37
CA ALA A 93 7.97 35.81 32.80
C ALA A 93 9.38 35.45 33.29
N PHE A 94 10.13 34.66 32.51
CA PHE A 94 11.53 34.35 32.81
C PHE A 94 12.46 35.56 32.64
N VAL A 95 12.21 36.42 31.66
CA VAL A 95 12.99 37.67 31.47
C VAL A 95 12.87 38.58 32.70
N GLU A 96 11.70 38.67 33.35
CA GLU A 96 11.52 39.47 34.57
C GLU A 96 12.41 39.02 35.74
N VAL A 97 12.79 37.74 35.76
CA VAL A 97 13.70 37.17 36.78
C VAL A 97 15.13 37.00 36.24
N ASN A 98 15.45 37.71 35.16
CA ASN A 98 16.74 37.71 34.48
C ASN A 98 17.18 36.31 34.03
N VAL A 99 16.26 35.57 33.40
CA VAL A 99 16.49 34.27 32.77
C VAL A 99 16.06 34.39 31.30
N HIS A 100 17.03 34.37 30.39
CA HIS A 100 16.81 34.51 28.95
C HIS A 100 16.86 33.15 28.27
N LEU A 101 16.19 33.00 27.13
CA LEU A 101 16.26 31.78 26.32
C LEU A 101 17.68 31.56 25.82
N MET A 102 18.18 30.34 26.05
CA MET A 102 19.36 29.81 25.38
C MET A 102 18.89 28.99 24.16
N PRO A 103 19.22 29.40 22.93
CA PRO A 103 18.85 28.64 21.73
C PRO A 103 19.44 27.22 21.77
N ALA A 104 18.61 26.21 21.52
CA ALA A 104 19.00 24.81 21.52
C ALA A 104 19.03 24.16 20.12
N TRP A 105 18.92 24.96 19.05
CA TRP A 105 19.01 24.45 17.68
C TRP A 105 20.42 23.90 17.37
N PRO A 106 20.57 22.76 16.67
CA PRO A 106 19.52 21.91 16.09
C PRO A 106 19.05 20.76 16.99
N LEU A 107 19.41 20.73 18.28
CA LEU A 107 19.02 19.64 19.19
C LEU A 107 17.49 19.60 19.34
N ILE A 108 16.90 20.75 19.68
CA ILE A 108 15.46 20.97 19.80
C ILE A 108 15.03 21.91 18.68
N GLN A 109 14.12 21.47 17.82
CA GLN A 109 13.79 22.14 16.56
C GLN A 109 12.35 21.80 16.09
N GLY A 110 11.83 22.56 15.11
CA GLY A 110 10.42 22.56 14.72
C GLY A 110 10.04 21.87 13.42
N GLU A 111 10.99 21.30 12.71
CA GLU A 111 10.81 20.56 11.46
C GLU A 111 10.49 19.09 11.72
N THR A 112 9.92 18.45 10.69
CA THR A 112 9.76 17.00 10.57
C THR A 112 10.97 16.38 9.86
N VAL A 113 11.08 15.05 9.88
CA VAL A 113 12.06 14.31 9.05
C VAL A 113 11.87 14.62 7.56
N ALA A 114 10.63 14.93 7.15
CA ALA A 114 10.29 15.24 5.78
C ALA A 114 10.76 16.66 5.35
N THR A 115 10.66 17.64 6.24
CA THR A 115 10.82 19.06 5.90
C THR A 115 12.19 19.63 6.21
N ILE A 116 12.94 19.03 7.14
CA ILE A 116 14.27 19.48 7.55
C ILE A 116 15.25 19.53 6.38
N ASP A 117 16.12 20.55 6.37
CA ASP A 117 17.23 20.69 5.44
C ASP A 117 18.42 19.84 5.88
N TRP A 118 18.68 18.75 5.16
CA TRP A 118 19.74 17.82 5.50
C TRP A 118 21.13 18.38 5.11
N THR A 119 21.72 19.14 6.04
CA THR A 119 22.99 19.88 5.85
C THR A 119 24.07 19.53 6.88
N GLN A 120 25.28 20.02 6.65
CA GLN A 120 26.43 19.85 7.56
C GLN A 120 26.17 20.39 8.98
N ARG A 121 25.19 21.28 9.15
CA ARG A 121 24.81 21.83 10.45
C ARG A 121 24.12 20.81 11.35
N HIS A 122 23.54 19.75 10.76
CA HIS A 122 22.78 18.72 11.47
C HIS A 122 23.58 17.42 11.69
N TRP A 123 24.39 17.00 10.72
CA TRP A 123 24.91 15.62 10.66
C TRP A 123 25.57 15.07 11.92
N CYS A 124 26.31 15.92 12.64
CA CYS A 124 27.10 15.52 13.80
C CYS A 124 26.43 15.89 15.14
N THR A 125 25.16 16.26 15.16
CA THR A 125 24.43 16.62 16.38
C THR A 125 23.38 15.56 16.74
N PRO A 126 23.10 15.34 18.04
CA PRO A 126 21.95 14.55 18.46
C PRO A 126 20.62 15.19 18.06
N ALA A 127 19.66 14.40 17.58
CA ALA A 127 18.29 14.87 17.32
C ALA A 127 17.42 14.61 18.56
N VAL A 128 16.87 15.65 19.19
CA VAL A 128 16.05 15.52 20.40
C VAL A 128 14.56 15.58 20.09
N THR A 129 14.12 16.56 19.29
CA THR A 129 12.70 16.73 18.97
C THR A 129 12.43 16.80 17.46
N TRP A 130 11.23 16.35 17.10
CA TRP A 130 10.62 16.48 15.79
C TRP A 130 9.18 16.92 15.97
N HIS A 131 8.80 18.03 15.37
CA HIS A 131 7.52 18.70 15.63
C HIS A 131 6.59 18.64 14.40
N HIS A 132 5.29 18.81 14.62
CA HIS A 132 4.23 18.59 13.64
C HIS A 132 4.25 17.19 13.02
N VAL A 133 4.51 16.19 13.86
CA VAL A 133 4.52 14.78 13.47
C VAL A 133 3.19 14.12 13.80
N SER A 134 2.73 13.26 12.91
CA SER A 134 1.53 12.44 13.12
C SER A 134 1.74 11.40 14.23
N PRO A 135 0.66 10.85 14.82
CA PRO A 135 0.78 9.76 15.79
C PRO A 135 1.57 8.55 15.28
N ASN A 136 1.47 8.24 13.98
CA ASN A 136 2.20 7.15 13.35
C ASN A 136 3.71 7.45 13.27
N GLU A 137 4.08 8.69 12.94
CA GLU A 137 5.47 9.11 12.95
C GLU A 137 6.04 9.06 14.37
N ILE A 138 5.30 9.50 15.39
CA ILE A 138 5.71 9.40 16.80
C ILE A 138 6.01 7.95 17.17
N ASP A 139 5.11 7.01 16.86
CA ASP A 139 5.32 5.57 17.12
C ASP A 139 6.55 5.03 16.37
N THR A 140 6.73 5.44 15.11
CA THR A 140 7.87 5.01 14.30
C THR A 140 9.19 5.51 14.87
N MET A 141 9.25 6.77 15.29
CA MET A 141 10.43 7.35 15.93
C MET A 141 10.72 6.69 17.29
N TRP A 142 9.67 6.35 18.04
CA TRP A 142 9.80 5.62 19.30
C TRP A 142 10.38 4.21 19.10
N LYS A 143 9.90 3.48 18.10
CA LYS A 143 10.45 2.16 17.71
C LYS A 143 11.91 2.25 17.26
N PHE A 144 12.26 3.26 16.45
CA PHE A 144 13.65 3.51 16.05
C PHE A 144 14.56 3.73 17.27
N GLN A 145 14.15 4.59 18.21
CA GLN A 145 14.92 4.82 19.44
C GLN A 145 15.05 3.52 20.25
N LYS A 146 13.97 2.76 20.41
CA LYS A 146 13.98 1.50 21.16
C LYS A 146 14.99 0.52 20.55
N GLY A 147 14.96 0.32 19.23
CA GLY A 147 15.93 -0.52 18.53
C GLY A 147 17.37 -0.04 18.72
N TRP A 148 17.61 1.27 18.62
CA TRP A 148 18.93 1.84 18.86
C TRP A 148 19.44 1.59 20.27
N VAL A 149 18.59 1.79 21.28
CA VAL A 149 18.93 1.54 22.69
C VAL A 149 19.20 0.06 22.94
N ASP A 150 18.42 -0.84 22.34
CA ASP A 150 18.59 -2.27 22.51
C ASP A 150 19.92 -2.75 21.89
N GLU A 151 20.39 -2.11 20.80
CA GLU A 151 21.67 -2.41 20.14
C GLU A 151 22.89 -1.73 20.79
N LYS A 152 22.82 -0.41 21.05
CA LYS A 152 23.96 0.43 21.46
C LYS A 152 23.95 0.83 22.94
N GLY A 153 22.84 0.61 23.63
CA GLY A 153 22.62 0.99 25.03
C GLY A 153 22.34 2.48 25.26
N TRP A 154 21.92 2.82 26.48
CA TRP A 154 21.53 4.17 26.90
C TRP A 154 22.65 5.22 27.00
N LYS A 155 23.91 4.83 26.71
CA LYS A 155 25.08 5.73 26.82
C LYS A 155 25.46 6.38 25.49
N THR A 156 24.94 5.87 24.38
CA THR A 156 25.36 6.26 23.03
C THR A 156 24.21 6.98 22.34
N PRO A 157 24.29 8.32 22.12
CA PRO A 157 23.24 9.04 21.43
C PRO A 157 23.20 8.63 19.94
N TYR A 158 22.02 8.71 19.33
CA TYR A 158 21.92 8.71 17.87
C TYR A 158 21.97 10.15 17.35
N LEU A 159 22.53 10.32 16.16
CA LEU A 159 22.71 11.62 15.51
C LEU A 159 21.73 11.77 14.34
N TYR A 160 21.61 12.99 13.81
CA TYR A 160 20.83 13.24 12.59
C TYR A 160 21.24 12.34 11.42
N LYS A 161 22.54 12.00 11.27
CA LYS A 161 22.98 11.07 10.22
C LYS A 161 22.30 9.69 10.32
N ASP A 162 22.05 9.22 11.55
CA ASP A 162 21.49 7.89 11.81
C ASP A 162 19.99 7.91 11.50
N VAL A 163 19.30 9.02 11.83
CA VAL A 163 17.92 9.28 11.42
C VAL A 163 17.80 9.32 9.89
N PHE A 164 18.70 10.03 9.21
CA PHE A 164 18.69 10.12 7.75
C PHE A 164 18.90 8.77 7.07
N GLN A 165 19.88 7.98 7.54
CA GLN A 165 20.14 6.65 6.99
C GLN A 165 18.93 5.72 7.14
N HIS A 166 18.22 5.82 8.26
CA HIS A 166 17.06 4.97 8.53
C HIS A 166 15.81 5.42 7.77
N PHE A 167 15.50 6.72 7.78
CA PHE A 167 14.22 7.25 7.29
C PHE A 167 14.27 7.88 5.90
N VAL A 168 15.44 8.31 5.42
CA VAL A 168 15.53 9.17 4.22
C VAL A 168 16.31 8.51 3.09
N ASP A 169 17.47 7.90 3.37
CA ASP A 169 18.42 7.42 2.34
C ASP A 169 17.80 6.45 1.32
N GLN A 170 16.91 5.56 1.76
CA GLN A 170 16.23 4.61 0.89
C GLN A 170 15.19 5.28 -0.03
N HIS A 171 14.58 6.37 0.43
CA HIS A 171 13.44 7.00 -0.24
C HIS A 171 13.85 8.04 -1.29
N ILE A 172 15.07 8.59 -1.19
CA ILE A 172 15.59 9.63 -2.11
C ILE A 172 16.29 9.07 -3.36
N ARG A 173 16.48 7.75 -3.44
CA ARG A 173 17.19 7.08 -4.56
C ARG A 173 16.27 6.63 -5.70
N VAL A 174 14.96 6.81 -5.56
CA VAL A 174 13.94 6.34 -6.49
C VAL A 174 13.14 7.50 -7.06
N ASN A 175 12.75 7.39 -8.33
CA ASN A 175 11.85 8.36 -8.95
C ASN A 175 10.45 8.20 -8.34
N ARG A 176 9.90 9.29 -7.80
CA ARG A 176 8.56 9.35 -7.23
C ARG A 176 7.67 10.21 -8.12
N THR A 177 6.47 9.71 -8.42
CA THR A 177 5.42 10.48 -9.09
C THR A 177 4.62 11.27 -8.05
N ASP A 178 4.11 12.45 -8.42
CA ASP A 178 3.25 13.29 -7.57
C ASP A 178 3.88 13.64 -6.20
N TRP A 179 5.18 13.96 -6.20
CA TRP A 179 5.96 14.15 -4.99
C TRP A 179 6.62 15.54 -4.91
N ILE A 180 6.31 16.28 -3.84
CA ILE A 180 6.85 17.61 -3.55
C ILE A 180 7.97 17.47 -2.53
N ASN A 181 9.21 17.49 -3.01
CA ASN A 181 10.42 17.54 -2.19
C ASN A 181 10.81 18.94 -1.67
N ILE A 182 9.94 19.94 -1.80
CA ILE A 182 10.15 21.30 -1.25
C ILE A 182 11.39 22.01 -1.84
N SER A 183 11.89 21.59 -3.01
CA SER A 183 12.95 22.33 -3.74
C SER A 183 12.46 23.74 -4.09
N GLN A 184 13.20 24.77 -3.69
CA GLN A 184 12.80 26.18 -3.88
C GLN A 184 13.94 27.16 -4.15
N ASP A 185 15.21 26.73 -4.12
CA ASP A 185 16.38 27.62 -4.26
C ASP A 185 16.45 28.27 -5.65
N TRP A 186 16.06 27.54 -6.68
CA TRP A 186 15.86 28.08 -8.02
C TRP A 186 14.51 27.65 -8.56
N LYS A 187 13.75 28.60 -9.11
CA LYS A 187 12.39 28.41 -9.63
C LYS A 187 12.34 28.86 -11.09
N PHE A 188 12.03 27.93 -11.98
CA PHE A 188 11.81 28.18 -13.40
C PHE A 188 10.36 27.88 -13.73
N GLU A 189 9.58 28.89 -14.09
CA GLU A 189 8.15 28.73 -14.34
C GLU A 189 7.76 29.45 -15.64
N LYS A 190 7.00 28.79 -16.52
CA LYS A 190 6.44 29.45 -17.70
C LYS A 190 5.39 30.48 -17.25
N PRO A 191 5.36 31.69 -17.83
CA PRO A 191 4.29 32.63 -17.58
C PRO A 191 2.94 31.99 -17.96
N SER A 192 1.99 31.95 -17.02
CA SER A 192 0.67 31.40 -17.29
C SER A 192 -0.07 32.32 -18.25
N SER A 193 -0.76 31.75 -19.23
CA SER A 193 -1.59 32.50 -20.18
C SER A 193 -2.89 33.06 -19.56
N ALA A 194 -2.98 33.12 -18.23
CA ALA A 194 -4.20 33.47 -17.48
C ALA A 194 -4.03 34.65 -16.50
N ASP A 195 -2.81 35.14 -16.25
CA ASP A 195 -2.58 36.35 -15.44
C ASP A 195 -1.76 37.38 -16.22
N SER A 196 -2.42 38.05 -17.16
CA SER A 196 -1.88 39.22 -17.85
C SER A 196 -2.57 40.52 -17.40
N SER A 197 -3.05 40.58 -16.15
CA SER A 197 -3.68 41.79 -15.63
C SER A 197 -3.62 41.88 -14.10
N PHE A 198 -2.44 42.05 -13.52
CA PHE A 198 -2.23 42.91 -12.34
C PHE A 198 -0.72 43.03 -12.04
N GLU A 199 -0.01 43.79 -12.87
CA GLU A 199 1.23 44.45 -12.41
C GLU A 199 0.81 45.77 -11.77
N ASP A 200 0.82 45.84 -10.44
CA ASP A 200 1.50 46.90 -9.66
C ASP A 200 1.06 46.89 -8.18
N SER A 201 2.03 47.21 -7.31
CA SER A 201 1.95 47.45 -5.85
C SER A 201 1.70 46.20 -4.99
N VAL A 202 2.65 45.70 -4.19
CA VAL A 202 3.17 46.29 -2.96
C VAL A 202 4.52 45.64 -2.69
N SER A 203 5.51 46.48 -2.44
CA SER A 203 6.81 46.12 -1.90
C SER A 203 6.65 45.63 -0.46
N ASP A 204 6.89 44.34 -0.21
CA ASP A 204 7.32 43.91 1.11
C ASP A 204 8.73 43.32 1.01
N HIS A 205 9.61 43.84 1.87
CA HIS A 205 11.04 43.66 1.83
C HIS A 205 11.42 42.36 2.56
N SER A 206 11.57 41.23 1.84
CA SER A 206 12.41 40.11 2.32
C SER A 206 12.77 39.03 1.30
N ASP A 207 12.22 39.03 0.07
CA ASP A 207 12.43 37.91 -0.86
C ASP A 207 13.60 38.15 -1.84
N VAL A 208 14.83 37.85 -1.41
CA VAL A 208 16.09 38.05 -2.15
C VAL A 208 16.23 37.12 -3.37
N ASN A 209 15.33 36.13 -3.55
CA ASN A 209 15.47 35.07 -4.56
C ASN A 209 14.36 35.04 -5.62
N ARG A 210 13.74 36.17 -5.99
CA ARG A 210 12.95 36.21 -7.22
C ARG A 210 13.91 36.18 -8.42
N GLY A 211 14.06 34.98 -8.99
CA GLY A 211 14.90 34.70 -10.16
C GLY A 211 14.58 35.59 -11.37
N LYS A 212 15.50 35.59 -12.35
CA LYS A 212 15.35 36.33 -13.60
C LYS A 212 13.99 36.00 -14.27
N PRO A 213 13.35 36.96 -14.97
CA PRO A 213 12.16 36.68 -15.78
C PRO A 213 12.42 35.51 -16.74
N PHE A 214 11.41 34.66 -16.99
CA PHE A 214 11.57 33.43 -17.79
C PHE A 214 12.26 33.66 -19.15
N SER A 215 11.97 34.79 -19.81
CA SER A 215 12.56 35.19 -21.10
C SER A 215 14.04 35.56 -21.04
N LYS A 216 14.60 35.77 -19.85
CA LYS A 216 16.00 36.11 -19.59
C LYS A 216 16.79 34.97 -18.93
N LEU A 217 16.17 33.79 -18.82
CA LEU A 217 16.84 32.57 -18.38
C LEU A 217 17.72 32.01 -19.48
N ASP A 218 18.75 31.26 -19.12
CA ASP A 218 19.63 30.59 -20.08
C ASP A 218 18.84 29.51 -20.85
N GLU A 219 19.29 29.12 -22.05
CA GLU A 219 18.56 28.14 -22.88
C GLU A 219 18.28 26.81 -22.15
N ASP A 220 19.21 26.37 -21.31
CA ASP A 220 19.06 25.16 -20.50
C ASP A 220 18.01 25.32 -19.39
N GLU A 221 17.93 26.51 -18.79
CA GLU A 221 16.94 26.84 -17.76
C GLU A 221 15.54 26.98 -18.37
N GLN A 222 15.43 27.54 -19.57
CA GLN A 222 14.15 27.58 -20.31
C GLN A 222 13.69 26.20 -20.76
N ARG A 223 14.61 25.28 -21.03
CA ARG A 223 14.30 23.89 -21.38
C ARG A 223 13.84 23.09 -20.17
N SER A 224 14.41 23.36 -18.99
CA SER A 224 14.11 22.64 -17.74
C SER A 224 12.61 22.44 -17.41
N VAL A 225 11.74 23.33 -17.87
CA VAL A 225 10.29 23.27 -17.64
C VAL A 225 9.52 22.34 -18.60
N ASN A 226 10.16 21.75 -19.60
CA ASN A 226 9.48 20.93 -20.61
C ASN A 226 9.35 19.45 -20.22
N SER A 227 10.31 18.90 -19.48
CA SER A 227 10.32 17.50 -19.05
C SER A 227 11.06 17.31 -17.74
N PHE A 228 10.77 16.21 -17.06
CA PHE A 228 11.44 15.80 -15.84
C PHE A 228 12.96 15.63 -16.06
N GLU A 229 13.35 15.07 -17.20
CA GLU A 229 14.74 14.87 -17.59
C GLU A 229 15.46 16.20 -17.84
N GLU A 230 14.81 17.16 -18.51
CA GLU A 230 15.40 18.49 -18.73
C GLU A 230 15.58 19.25 -17.42
N CYS A 231 14.67 19.08 -16.44
CA CYS A 231 14.85 19.62 -15.10
C CYS A 231 16.03 18.97 -14.35
N ALA A 232 16.23 17.66 -14.52
CA ALA A 232 17.38 16.95 -13.97
C ALA A 232 18.70 17.47 -14.56
N VAL A 233 18.75 17.69 -15.89
CA VAL A 233 19.92 18.27 -16.57
C VAL A 233 20.21 19.67 -16.06
N ALA A 234 19.18 20.50 -15.86
CA ALA A 234 19.35 21.83 -15.30
C ALA A 234 19.95 21.79 -13.88
N CYS A 235 19.57 20.80 -13.06
CA CYS A 235 20.20 20.57 -11.76
C CYS A 235 21.68 20.19 -11.91
N LEU A 236 22.01 19.24 -12.79
CA LEU A 236 23.40 18.80 -13.01
C LEU A 236 24.32 19.94 -13.50
N ASN A 237 23.78 20.92 -14.21
CA ASN A 237 24.52 22.09 -14.69
C ASN A 237 24.71 23.19 -13.62
N LYS A 238 24.16 23.02 -12.42
CA LYS A 238 24.36 23.93 -11.28
C LYS A 238 25.24 23.24 -10.24
N GLU A 239 26.38 23.85 -9.90
CA GLU A 239 27.38 23.27 -8.99
C GLU A 239 26.81 22.87 -7.61
N ASP A 240 25.88 23.65 -7.08
CA ASP A 240 25.32 23.45 -5.74
C ASP A 240 23.99 22.67 -5.72
N CYS A 241 23.48 22.19 -6.86
CA CYS A 241 22.19 21.51 -6.89
C CYS A 241 22.32 20.05 -6.43
N LYS A 242 21.52 19.66 -5.44
CA LYS A 242 21.45 18.28 -4.93
C LYS A 242 20.14 17.57 -5.24
N GLN A 243 19.08 18.33 -5.49
CA GLN A 243 17.74 17.81 -5.67
C GLN A 243 16.93 18.68 -6.63
N TYR A 244 15.95 18.10 -7.32
CA TYR A 244 15.07 18.82 -8.22
C TYR A 244 13.64 18.28 -8.17
N MET A 245 12.69 19.08 -8.61
CA MET A 245 11.26 18.77 -8.71
C MET A 245 10.74 19.34 -10.02
N TRP A 246 9.89 18.58 -10.70
CA TRP A 246 9.31 19.00 -11.96
C TRP A 246 7.80 18.80 -11.95
N GLU A 247 7.08 19.84 -12.37
CA GLU A 247 5.66 19.85 -12.70
C GLU A 247 5.52 20.38 -14.15
N PRO A 248 4.44 20.09 -14.87
CA PRO A 248 4.22 20.64 -16.21
C PRO A 248 4.36 22.17 -16.24
N GLY A 249 5.41 22.67 -16.91
CA GLY A 249 5.69 24.10 -17.01
C GLY A 249 6.44 24.72 -15.83
N ARG A 250 6.85 23.92 -14.83
CA ARG A 250 7.62 24.38 -13.66
C ARG A 250 8.76 23.41 -13.32
N CYS A 251 9.96 23.94 -13.16
CA CYS A 251 11.11 23.20 -12.64
C CYS A 251 11.65 23.94 -11.43
N ARG A 252 11.84 23.22 -10.33
CA ARG A 252 12.39 23.76 -9.08
C ARG A 252 13.60 22.96 -8.66
N LEU A 253 14.68 23.66 -8.34
CA LEU A 253 15.95 23.06 -7.93
C LEU A 253 16.23 23.38 -6.45
N GLY A 254 16.89 22.46 -5.77
CA GLY A 254 17.23 22.54 -4.35
C GLY A 254 18.72 22.30 -4.10
N ARG A 255 19.31 23.13 -3.23
CA ARG A 255 20.69 22.99 -2.74
C ARG A 255 20.84 21.93 -1.68
N ASP A 256 19.76 21.66 -0.96
CA ASP A 256 19.73 20.75 0.16
C ASP A 256 18.74 19.62 -0.10
N ILE A 257 19.07 18.45 0.46
CA ILE A 257 18.19 17.30 0.36
C ILE A 257 17.04 17.54 1.33
N ARG A 258 15.81 17.43 0.83
CA ARG A 258 14.58 17.40 1.62
C ARG A 258 13.75 16.23 1.12
N LEU A 259 13.21 15.44 2.05
CA LEU A 259 12.40 14.29 1.65
C LEU A 259 11.07 14.77 1.07
N GLY A 260 10.39 15.70 1.74
CA GLY A 260 9.10 16.24 1.33
C GLY A 260 7.93 15.27 1.47
N ARG A 261 6.85 15.51 0.73
CA ARG A 261 5.58 14.76 0.81
C ARG A 261 4.89 14.65 -0.54
N SER A 262 3.95 13.73 -0.69
CA SER A 262 3.11 13.64 -1.90
C SER A 262 2.20 14.88 -2.04
N GLU A 263 1.95 15.31 -3.27
CA GLU A 263 1.03 16.43 -3.58
C GLU A 263 -0.43 15.99 -3.36
N GLU A 264 -1.04 16.47 -2.29
CA GLU A 264 -2.49 16.37 -2.10
C GLU A 264 -3.19 17.34 -3.06
N LYS A 265 -4.00 16.82 -3.99
CA LYS A 265 -4.98 17.67 -4.70
C LYS A 265 -6.06 18.10 -3.70
N GLY A 266 -5.84 19.26 -3.08
CA GLY A 266 -6.81 20.13 -2.41
C GLY A 266 -8.04 19.47 -1.79
N GLY A 267 -7.96 19.18 -0.50
CA GLY A 267 -9.12 18.86 0.34
C GLY A 267 -8.67 18.35 1.69
N MET A 268 -9.11 19.01 2.76
CA MET A 268 -8.91 18.60 4.15
C MET A 268 -9.55 17.22 4.37
N GLY A 269 -8.81 16.17 4.07
CA GLY A 269 -9.15 14.76 4.24
C GLY A 269 -7.86 13.99 4.35
N SER A 270 -7.77 13.02 5.26
CA SER A 270 -6.51 12.31 5.54
C SER A 270 -5.87 11.76 4.26
N PRO A 271 -4.52 11.74 4.15
CA PRO A 271 -3.76 11.31 2.97
C PRO A 271 -4.21 9.94 2.40
N ALA A 272 -4.61 9.04 3.29
CA ALA A 272 -5.24 7.75 3.04
C ALA A 272 -6.49 7.74 2.12
N SER A 273 -7.23 8.86 2.03
CA SER A 273 -8.53 8.94 1.34
C SER A 273 -8.46 9.22 -0.17
N SER A 274 -7.39 9.85 -0.66
CA SER A 274 -7.31 10.28 -2.06
C SER A 274 -6.90 9.16 -3.02
N LEU A 275 -5.95 8.31 -2.64
CA LEU A 275 -5.45 7.18 -3.46
C LEU A 275 -6.49 6.06 -3.64
N ALA A 276 -7.32 5.87 -2.62
CA ALA A 276 -8.39 4.89 -2.66
C ALA A 276 -9.70 5.46 -3.24
N SER A 277 -9.75 6.76 -3.56
CA SER A 277 -10.94 7.41 -4.11
C SER A 277 -11.31 6.85 -5.49
N LEU A 278 -12.62 6.76 -5.75
CA LEU A 278 -13.17 6.29 -7.02
C LEU A 278 -13.66 7.48 -7.84
N GLU A 279 -13.48 7.40 -9.16
CA GLU A 279 -13.99 8.40 -10.09
C GLU A 279 -15.52 8.41 -10.08
N SER A 280 -16.13 9.57 -9.88
CA SER A 280 -17.60 9.73 -9.85
C SER A 280 -18.13 10.58 -11.01
N SER A 281 -17.25 11.08 -11.90
CA SER A 281 -17.64 11.92 -13.03
C SER A 281 -18.38 11.11 -14.11
N PHE A 282 -19.48 11.69 -14.59
CA PHE A 282 -20.25 11.22 -15.75
C PHE A 282 -19.89 11.99 -17.04
N SER A 283 -18.92 12.90 -17.00
CA SER A 283 -18.58 13.74 -18.16
C SER A 283 -17.58 13.04 -19.09
N PRO A 284 -17.92 12.79 -20.37
CA PRO A 284 -16.98 12.29 -21.37
C PRO A 284 -15.76 13.20 -21.59
N ALA A 285 -15.91 14.49 -21.31
CA ALA A 285 -14.84 15.47 -21.49
C ALA A 285 -13.63 15.19 -20.58
N ASP A 286 -13.86 14.62 -19.39
CA ASP A 286 -12.78 14.28 -18.45
C ASP A 286 -11.95 13.09 -18.97
N THR A 287 -12.60 12.09 -19.57
CA THR A 287 -11.91 11.00 -20.27
C THR A 287 -11.08 11.54 -21.44
N LEU A 288 -11.63 12.47 -22.23
CA LEU A 288 -10.89 13.08 -23.34
C LEU A 288 -9.70 13.91 -22.85
N ARG A 289 -9.85 14.64 -21.74
CA ARG A 289 -8.75 15.38 -21.10
C ARG A 289 -7.66 14.42 -20.62
N SER A 290 -8.04 13.35 -19.94
CA SER A 290 -7.15 12.27 -19.48
C SER A 290 -6.38 11.61 -20.63
N LEU A 291 -7.04 11.34 -21.76
CA LEU A 291 -6.39 10.77 -22.95
C LEU A 291 -5.41 11.75 -23.61
N ARG A 292 -5.73 13.06 -23.64
CA ARG A 292 -4.85 14.09 -24.21
C ARG A 292 -3.60 14.31 -23.36
N SER A 293 -3.70 14.13 -22.05
CA SER A 293 -2.56 14.23 -21.13
C SER A 293 -1.82 12.91 -20.92
N HIS A 294 -2.23 11.81 -21.57
CA HIS A 294 -1.61 10.50 -21.39
C HIS A 294 -0.21 10.45 -22.02
N GLN A 295 0.78 9.98 -21.25
CA GLN A 295 2.13 9.75 -21.73
C GLN A 295 2.20 8.34 -22.33
N TRP A 296 2.25 8.26 -23.66
CA TRP A 296 2.26 6.99 -24.37
C TRP A 296 3.51 6.17 -24.09
N SER A 297 3.31 4.90 -23.80
CA SER A 297 4.33 3.90 -23.54
C SER A 297 4.20 2.74 -24.54
N PHE A 298 5.22 1.90 -24.66
CA PHE A 298 5.13 0.71 -25.50
C PHE A 298 4.07 -0.29 -25.02
N TYR A 299 3.70 -0.26 -23.72
CA TYR A 299 2.64 -1.11 -23.18
C TYR A 299 1.26 -0.72 -23.69
N ASP A 300 1.06 0.51 -24.16
CA ASP A 300 -0.22 0.95 -24.74
C ASP A 300 -0.53 0.26 -26.08
N GLY A 301 0.48 -0.35 -26.73
CA GLY A 301 0.29 -1.21 -27.90
C GLY A 301 -0.65 -2.40 -27.65
N GLN A 302 -0.86 -2.78 -26.39
CA GLN A 302 -1.83 -3.80 -26.00
C GLN A 302 -3.26 -3.46 -26.47
N TYR A 303 -3.67 -2.19 -26.47
CA TYR A 303 -5.01 -1.79 -26.86
C TYR A 303 -5.25 -1.96 -28.36
N LEU A 304 -4.21 -1.75 -29.18
CA LEU A 304 -4.27 -2.03 -30.61
C LEU A 304 -4.44 -3.54 -30.86
N PHE A 305 -3.69 -4.37 -30.13
CA PHE A 305 -3.84 -5.82 -30.20
C PHE A 305 -5.25 -6.29 -29.82
N LEU A 306 -5.79 -5.79 -28.69
CA LEU A 306 -7.14 -6.13 -28.25
C LEU A 306 -8.21 -5.64 -29.24
N ALA A 307 -8.02 -4.49 -29.88
CA ALA A 307 -8.92 -3.98 -30.91
C ALA A 307 -8.93 -4.88 -32.16
N ILE A 308 -7.75 -5.29 -32.66
CA ILE A 308 -7.63 -6.20 -33.80
C ILE A 308 -8.32 -7.53 -33.49
N LEU A 309 -8.04 -8.10 -32.31
CA LEU A 309 -8.64 -9.35 -31.87
C LEU A 309 -10.16 -9.24 -31.70
N GLY A 310 -10.64 -8.12 -31.15
CA GLY A 310 -12.07 -7.85 -30.99
C GLY A 310 -12.79 -7.73 -32.33
N ILE A 311 -12.22 -7.00 -33.29
CA ILE A 311 -12.75 -6.87 -34.65
C ILE A 311 -12.80 -8.24 -35.33
N PHE A 312 -11.72 -9.02 -35.25
CA PHE A 312 -11.68 -10.39 -35.76
C PHE A 312 -12.79 -11.24 -35.15
N SER A 313 -12.90 -11.25 -33.82
CA SER A 313 -13.92 -12.03 -33.10
C SER A 313 -15.34 -11.64 -33.51
N LEU A 314 -15.65 -10.34 -33.59
CA LEU A 314 -16.97 -9.85 -34.00
C LEU A 314 -17.31 -10.19 -35.46
N SER A 315 -16.29 -10.27 -36.33
CA SER A 315 -16.45 -10.63 -37.74
C SER A 315 -16.79 -12.10 -37.97
N ILE A 316 -16.29 -13.01 -37.11
CA ILE A 316 -16.49 -14.45 -37.26
C ILE A 316 -17.70 -14.99 -36.49
N ILE A 317 -18.10 -14.35 -35.38
CA ILE A 317 -19.26 -14.79 -34.61
C ILE A 317 -20.50 -14.80 -35.54
N GLU A 318 -21.31 -15.85 -35.56
CA GLU A 318 -22.53 -15.86 -36.39
C GLU A 318 -23.78 -15.54 -35.57
N SER A 319 -23.81 -16.00 -34.31
CA SER A 319 -24.88 -15.76 -33.33
C SER A 319 -24.29 -15.20 -32.04
N PRO A 320 -24.91 -14.21 -31.38
CA PRO A 320 -26.15 -13.54 -31.77
C PRO A 320 -25.96 -12.60 -32.98
N GLY A 321 -27.07 -12.28 -33.67
CA GLY A 321 -27.04 -11.52 -34.92
C GLY A 321 -26.45 -10.10 -34.81
N PRO A 322 -26.26 -9.39 -35.94
CA PRO A 322 -25.52 -8.12 -36.00
C PRO A 322 -26.01 -7.06 -35.01
N PHE A 323 -27.32 -6.94 -34.78
CA PHE A 323 -27.88 -5.98 -33.83
C PHE A 323 -27.42 -6.21 -32.39
N ALA A 324 -27.41 -7.47 -31.94
CA ALA A 324 -26.96 -7.80 -30.58
C ALA A 324 -25.47 -7.52 -30.40
N LYS A 325 -24.65 -7.84 -31.42
CA LYS A 325 -23.21 -7.52 -31.41
C LYS A 325 -22.97 -6.02 -31.34
N THR A 326 -23.64 -5.24 -32.18
CA THR A 326 -23.51 -3.78 -32.20
C THR A 326 -23.99 -3.18 -30.88
N PHE A 327 -25.06 -3.71 -30.28
CA PHE A 327 -25.53 -3.29 -28.97
C PHE A 327 -24.47 -3.54 -27.88
N VAL A 328 -23.91 -4.75 -27.78
CA VAL A 328 -22.87 -5.10 -26.80
C VAL A 328 -21.61 -4.25 -27.02
N ALA A 329 -21.18 -4.07 -28.28
CA ALA A 329 -20.03 -3.23 -28.61
C ALA A 329 -20.27 -1.76 -28.22
N THR A 330 -21.46 -1.23 -28.48
CA THR A 330 -21.84 0.14 -28.10
C THR A 330 -21.86 0.31 -26.59
N LEU A 331 -22.36 -0.68 -25.85
CA LEU A 331 -22.38 -0.67 -24.39
C LEU A 331 -20.97 -0.68 -23.82
N LEU A 332 -20.08 -1.54 -24.35
CA LEU A 332 -18.66 -1.55 -23.96
C LEU A 332 -17.99 -0.21 -24.26
N MET A 333 -18.17 0.34 -25.46
CA MET A 333 -17.60 1.66 -25.81
C MET A 333 -18.11 2.77 -24.90
N THR A 334 -19.41 2.79 -24.60
CA THR A 334 -20.00 3.78 -23.68
C THR A 334 -19.41 3.65 -22.28
N SER A 335 -19.22 2.41 -21.79
CA SER A 335 -18.62 2.14 -20.48
C SER A 335 -17.15 2.60 -20.38
N LEU A 336 -16.42 2.65 -21.50
CA LEU A 336 -15.03 3.15 -21.55
C LEU A 336 -14.96 4.69 -21.67
N ILE A 337 -16.04 5.33 -22.13
CA ILE A 337 -16.10 6.79 -22.29
C ILE A 337 -16.39 7.50 -20.96
N LEU A 338 -17.26 6.94 -20.12
CA LEU A 338 -17.65 7.55 -18.85
C LEU A 338 -16.61 7.23 -17.75
N PRO A 339 -15.98 8.23 -17.09
CA PRO A 339 -14.95 7.99 -16.06
C PRO A 339 -15.38 7.02 -14.95
N ILE A 340 -16.61 7.18 -14.46
CA ILE A 340 -17.20 6.35 -13.40
C ILE A 340 -17.17 4.85 -13.72
N THR A 341 -17.41 4.46 -14.97
CA THR A 341 -17.36 3.06 -15.42
C THR A 341 -15.99 2.67 -15.97
N ARG A 342 -15.28 3.61 -16.63
CA ARG A 342 -14.00 3.37 -17.30
C ARG A 342 -12.96 2.79 -16.35
N GLN A 343 -12.92 3.26 -15.10
CA GLN A 343 -11.98 2.77 -14.08
C GLN A 343 -12.10 1.25 -13.82
N PHE A 344 -13.27 0.65 -14.06
CA PHE A 344 -13.50 -0.79 -13.93
C PHE A 344 -13.40 -1.53 -15.27
N PHE A 345 -13.96 -0.96 -16.34
CA PHE A 345 -14.00 -1.61 -17.64
C PHE A 345 -12.66 -1.59 -18.37
N LEU A 346 -11.82 -0.58 -18.15
CA LEU A 346 -10.50 -0.49 -18.80
C LEU A 346 -9.55 -1.62 -18.33
N PRO A 347 -9.41 -1.94 -17.03
CA PRO A 347 -8.70 -3.14 -16.59
C PRO A 347 -9.39 -4.46 -16.95
N PHE A 348 -10.71 -4.47 -17.14
CA PHE A 348 -11.49 -5.65 -17.54
C PHE A 348 -11.35 -6.00 -19.03
N LEU A 349 -10.84 -5.10 -19.88
CA LEU A 349 -10.75 -5.33 -21.33
C LEU A 349 -10.08 -6.66 -21.72
N PRO A 350 -8.94 -7.07 -21.14
CA PRO A 350 -8.34 -8.37 -21.48
C PRO A 350 -9.25 -9.56 -21.15
N ILE A 351 -10.03 -9.48 -20.07
CA ILE A 351 -11.01 -10.51 -19.69
C ILE A 351 -12.17 -10.52 -20.70
N ALA A 352 -12.70 -9.35 -21.05
CA ALA A 352 -13.75 -9.24 -22.07
C ALA A 352 -13.27 -9.80 -23.42
N SER A 353 -12.06 -9.45 -23.85
CA SER A 353 -11.45 -9.97 -25.07
C SER A 353 -11.25 -11.48 -25.03
N TRP A 354 -10.80 -12.04 -23.90
CA TRP A 354 -10.73 -13.49 -23.72
C TRP A 354 -12.09 -14.16 -23.86
N LEU A 355 -13.11 -13.70 -23.14
CA LEU A 355 -14.45 -14.31 -23.18
C LEU A 355 -15.07 -14.25 -24.58
N ILE A 356 -14.95 -13.10 -25.25
CA ILE A 356 -15.44 -12.91 -26.61
C ILE A 356 -14.66 -13.81 -27.58
N PHE A 357 -13.33 -13.88 -27.48
CA PHE A 357 -12.50 -14.68 -28.36
C PHE A 357 -12.73 -16.19 -28.15
N PHE A 358 -12.84 -16.64 -26.90
CA PHE A 358 -13.19 -18.01 -26.55
C PHE A 358 -14.53 -18.43 -27.16
N TYR A 359 -15.55 -17.59 -27.04
CA TYR A 359 -16.84 -17.83 -27.67
C TYR A 359 -16.74 -17.82 -29.20
N ALA A 360 -15.97 -16.89 -29.77
CA ALA A 360 -15.77 -16.77 -31.21
C ALA A 360 -15.09 -17.99 -31.84
N CYS A 361 -14.25 -18.70 -31.09
CA CYS A 361 -13.53 -19.87 -31.57
C CYS A 361 -14.44 -20.95 -32.14
N GLN A 362 -15.68 -21.11 -31.67
CA GLN A 362 -16.60 -22.14 -32.19
C GLN A 362 -16.99 -21.93 -33.66
N PHE A 363 -16.96 -20.69 -34.15
CA PHE A 363 -17.35 -20.33 -35.52
C PHE A 363 -16.21 -20.47 -36.54
N ILE A 364 -14.99 -20.75 -36.09
CA ILE A 364 -13.86 -21.00 -36.98
C ILE A 364 -14.05 -22.38 -37.62
N SER A 365 -14.15 -22.46 -38.95
CA SER A 365 -14.36 -23.74 -39.63
C SER A 365 -13.16 -24.68 -39.41
N GLY A 366 -13.43 -25.99 -39.38
CA GLY A 366 -12.39 -27.00 -39.16
C GLY A 366 -11.29 -27.02 -40.23
N GLU A 367 -11.53 -26.43 -41.41
CA GLU A 367 -10.55 -26.33 -42.50
C GLU A 367 -9.40 -25.35 -42.19
N TYR A 368 -9.68 -24.30 -41.39
CA TYR A 368 -8.67 -23.31 -40.98
C TYR A 368 -7.99 -23.65 -39.65
N ARG A 369 -8.44 -24.71 -38.96
CA ARG A 369 -7.89 -25.10 -37.66
C ARG A 369 -6.77 -26.12 -37.80
N SER A 370 -5.83 -26.09 -36.86
CA SER A 370 -4.75 -27.07 -36.76
C SER A 370 -5.27 -28.50 -36.54
N PRO A 371 -4.55 -29.55 -36.96
CA PRO A 371 -4.89 -30.92 -36.58
C PRO A 371 -4.89 -31.11 -35.06
N ILE A 372 -5.84 -31.93 -34.56
CA ILE A 372 -5.97 -32.22 -33.12
C ILE A 372 -4.91 -33.24 -32.68
N TRP A 373 -4.13 -32.88 -31.67
CA TRP A 373 -3.08 -33.71 -31.11
C TRP A 373 -3.64 -34.64 -30.03
N VAL A 374 -3.95 -35.88 -30.42
CA VAL A 374 -4.47 -36.90 -29.50
C VAL A 374 -3.40 -37.69 -28.75
N ARG A 375 -2.14 -37.61 -29.20
CA ARG A 375 -1.02 -38.41 -28.66
C ARG A 375 -0.04 -37.63 -27.81
N VAL A 376 0.01 -36.30 -27.94
CA VAL A 376 1.07 -35.50 -27.32
C VAL A 376 0.95 -35.51 -25.80
N LEU A 377 -0.21 -35.15 -25.25
CA LEU A 377 -0.37 -35.09 -23.80
C LEU A 377 -0.26 -36.46 -23.12
N PRO A 378 -0.91 -37.54 -23.62
CA PRO A 378 -0.70 -38.87 -23.04
C PRO A 378 0.76 -39.34 -23.09
N ALA A 379 1.48 -39.04 -24.17
CA ALA A 379 2.89 -39.40 -24.28
C ALA A 379 3.76 -38.61 -23.28
N LEU A 380 3.53 -37.29 -23.15
CA LEU A 380 4.25 -36.46 -22.20
C LEU A 380 3.96 -36.85 -20.75
N GLU A 381 2.71 -37.19 -20.43
CA GLU A 381 2.29 -37.69 -19.11
C GLU A 381 3.08 -38.94 -18.73
N ASN A 382 3.17 -39.92 -19.65
CA ASN A 382 3.93 -41.15 -19.43
C ASN A 382 5.45 -40.90 -19.35
N ILE A 383 6.00 -39.99 -20.15
CA ILE A 383 7.43 -39.67 -20.15
C ILE A 383 7.84 -38.94 -18.86
N LEU A 384 7.05 -37.96 -18.43
CA LEU A 384 7.40 -37.09 -17.29
C LEU A 384 7.05 -37.71 -15.94
N TYR A 385 5.93 -38.43 -15.84
CA TYR A 385 5.41 -38.95 -14.57
C TYR A 385 5.42 -40.48 -14.49
N GLY A 386 5.85 -41.17 -15.54
CA GLY A 386 5.96 -42.64 -15.58
C GLY A 386 4.62 -43.37 -15.72
N ALA A 387 3.49 -42.67 -15.71
CA ALA A 387 2.15 -43.23 -15.90
C ALA A 387 1.13 -42.15 -16.28
N ASN A 388 -0.03 -42.58 -16.79
CA ASN A 388 -1.18 -41.71 -17.00
C ASN A 388 -1.90 -41.44 -15.66
N LEU A 389 -1.53 -40.35 -15.00
CA LEU A 389 -2.05 -39.98 -13.67
C LEU A 389 -3.57 -39.79 -13.67
N SER A 390 -4.13 -39.16 -14.68
CA SER A 390 -5.58 -38.99 -14.81
C SER A 390 -6.30 -40.34 -14.86
N ASN A 391 -5.80 -41.31 -15.62
CA ASN A 391 -6.39 -42.64 -15.70
C ASN A 391 -6.28 -43.43 -14.40
N ILE A 392 -5.15 -43.31 -13.68
CA ILE A 392 -4.99 -43.93 -12.36
C ILE A 392 -5.99 -43.34 -11.36
N LEU A 393 -6.12 -42.02 -11.31
CA LEU A 393 -7.00 -41.33 -10.37
C LEU A 393 -8.49 -41.57 -10.69
N SER A 394 -8.84 -41.61 -11.97
CA SER A 394 -10.22 -41.81 -12.41
C SER A 394 -10.69 -43.27 -12.37
N ALA A 395 -9.79 -44.24 -12.20
CA ALA A 395 -10.14 -45.67 -12.12
C ALA A 395 -11.00 -46.03 -10.89
N HIS A 396 -10.89 -45.28 -9.79
CA HIS A 396 -11.60 -45.56 -8.55
C HIS A 396 -12.64 -44.48 -8.24
N LYS A 397 -13.83 -44.62 -8.83
CA LYS A 397 -14.94 -43.69 -8.64
C LYS A 397 -15.75 -43.98 -7.39
N SER A 398 -16.16 -42.91 -6.70
CA SER A 398 -17.00 -42.95 -5.49
C SER A 398 -17.80 -41.66 -5.40
N THR A 399 -19.06 -41.73 -4.95
CA THR A 399 -19.91 -40.55 -4.75
C THR A 399 -19.26 -39.51 -3.84
N VAL A 400 -18.52 -39.95 -2.80
CA VAL A 400 -17.83 -39.03 -1.88
C VAL A 400 -16.69 -38.30 -2.60
N LEU A 401 -15.89 -39.01 -3.39
CA LEU A 401 -14.79 -38.42 -4.15
C LEU A 401 -15.31 -37.52 -5.28
N ASP A 402 -16.42 -37.88 -5.90
CA ASP A 402 -17.09 -37.07 -6.92
C ASP A 402 -17.53 -35.72 -6.32
N VAL A 403 -18.17 -35.72 -5.15
CA VAL A 403 -18.55 -34.48 -4.44
C VAL A 403 -17.32 -33.68 -4.02
N LEU A 404 -16.27 -34.32 -3.51
CA LEU A 404 -15.03 -33.64 -3.11
C LEU A 404 -14.29 -33.01 -4.30
N ALA A 405 -14.32 -33.63 -5.48
CA ALA A 405 -13.76 -33.06 -6.70
C ALA A 405 -14.67 -31.95 -7.27
N TRP A 406 -15.98 -32.10 -7.12
CA TRP A 406 -16.97 -31.13 -7.59
C TRP A 406 -16.91 -29.79 -6.85
N LEU A 407 -16.52 -29.74 -5.57
CA LEU A 407 -16.44 -28.46 -4.85
C LEU A 407 -15.46 -27.46 -5.52
N PRO A 408 -14.15 -27.76 -5.64
CA PRO A 408 -13.22 -26.84 -6.26
C PRO A 408 -13.49 -26.64 -7.76
N TYR A 409 -13.83 -27.72 -8.47
CA TYR A 409 -13.94 -27.69 -9.94
C TYR A 409 -15.35 -27.37 -10.47
N GLY A 410 -16.41 -27.70 -9.78
CA GLY A 410 -17.79 -27.44 -10.24
C GLY A 410 -18.36 -26.12 -9.73
N ILE A 411 -17.85 -25.61 -8.59
CA ILE A 411 -18.38 -24.42 -7.92
C ILE A 411 -17.30 -23.35 -7.76
N THR A 412 -16.26 -23.64 -6.97
CA THR A 412 -15.35 -22.61 -6.48
C THR A 412 -14.63 -21.90 -7.61
N HIS A 413 -14.13 -22.61 -8.63
CA HIS A 413 -13.39 -21.97 -9.71
C HIS A 413 -14.20 -20.94 -10.53
N PHE A 414 -15.54 -21.02 -10.55
CA PHE A 414 -16.39 -20.03 -11.25
C PHE A 414 -16.60 -18.78 -10.40
N GLY A 415 -16.73 -18.93 -9.07
CA GLY A 415 -16.95 -17.82 -8.14
C GLY A 415 -15.66 -17.15 -7.66
N ALA A 416 -14.56 -17.90 -7.60
CA ALA A 416 -13.30 -17.46 -7.03
C ALA A 416 -12.74 -16.17 -7.65
N PRO A 417 -12.78 -15.93 -8.98
CA PRO A 417 -12.28 -14.69 -9.55
C PRO A 417 -12.98 -13.44 -8.98
N PHE A 418 -14.29 -13.51 -8.74
CA PHE A 418 -15.08 -12.40 -8.21
C PHE A 418 -14.83 -12.20 -6.71
N VAL A 419 -14.75 -13.29 -5.94
CA VAL A 419 -14.45 -13.23 -4.50
C VAL A 419 -13.03 -12.69 -4.29
N CYS A 420 -12.04 -13.21 -5.00
CA CYS A 420 -10.67 -12.71 -4.96
C CYS A 420 -10.60 -11.23 -5.36
N SER A 421 -11.36 -10.81 -6.39
CA SER A 421 -11.41 -9.40 -6.79
C SER A 421 -11.94 -8.50 -5.66
N GLY A 422 -12.99 -8.92 -4.96
CA GLY A 422 -13.55 -8.19 -3.82
C GLY A 422 -12.57 -8.11 -2.65
N ILE A 423 -11.89 -9.22 -2.33
CA ILE A 423 -10.90 -9.25 -1.25
C ILE A 423 -9.68 -8.38 -1.61
N ILE A 424 -9.13 -8.51 -2.83
CA ILE A 424 -8.02 -7.70 -3.32
C ILE A 424 -8.39 -6.21 -3.34
N PHE A 425 -9.65 -5.88 -3.65
CA PHE A 425 -10.11 -4.50 -3.61
C PHE A 425 -10.02 -3.90 -2.20
N VAL A 426 -10.47 -4.64 -1.18
CA VAL A 426 -10.58 -4.15 0.20
C VAL A 426 -9.22 -4.16 0.91
N PHE A 427 -8.45 -5.23 0.78
CA PHE A 427 -7.24 -5.47 1.55
C PHE A 427 -5.94 -5.25 0.77
N GLY A 428 -6.02 -5.18 -0.56
CA GLY A 428 -4.86 -4.94 -1.41
C GLY A 428 -4.53 -3.44 -1.52
N PRO A 429 -3.25 -3.08 -1.76
CA PRO A 429 -2.88 -1.71 -2.06
C PRO A 429 -3.68 -1.14 -3.25
N PRO A 430 -3.96 0.18 -3.27
CA PRO A 430 -4.53 0.85 -4.43
C PRO A 430 -3.77 0.52 -5.73
N GLY A 431 -4.49 0.03 -6.74
CA GLY A 431 -3.91 -0.40 -8.02
C GLY A 431 -3.74 -1.93 -8.20
N THR A 432 -3.80 -2.72 -7.12
CA THR A 432 -3.61 -4.18 -7.17
C THR A 432 -4.71 -4.89 -7.98
N LEU A 433 -5.98 -4.56 -7.75
CA LEU A 433 -7.11 -5.17 -8.47
C LEU A 433 -7.03 -4.97 -9.99
N PRO A 434 -6.78 -3.77 -10.54
CA PRO A 434 -6.54 -3.59 -11.97
C PRO A 434 -5.44 -4.48 -12.54
N VAL A 435 -4.35 -4.69 -11.79
CA VAL A 435 -3.23 -5.54 -12.20
C VAL A 435 -3.64 -7.01 -12.19
N PHE A 436 -4.38 -7.45 -11.18
CA PHE A 436 -4.98 -8.79 -11.12
C PHE A 436 -5.89 -9.04 -12.32
N ALA A 437 -6.84 -8.15 -12.60
CA ALA A 437 -7.79 -8.29 -13.70
C ALA A 437 -7.09 -8.40 -15.06
N ARG A 438 -6.09 -7.55 -15.33
CA ARG A 438 -5.29 -7.61 -16.56
C ARG A 438 -4.49 -8.91 -16.66
N SER A 439 -3.83 -9.31 -15.57
CA SER A 439 -3.01 -10.54 -15.54
C SER A 439 -3.87 -11.78 -15.77
N PHE A 440 -5.02 -11.85 -15.10
CA PHE A 440 -6.01 -12.91 -15.28
C PHE A 440 -6.54 -12.97 -16.71
N GLY A 441 -6.89 -11.82 -17.29
CA GLY A 441 -7.39 -11.76 -18.67
C GLY A 441 -6.34 -12.13 -19.72
N TYR A 442 -5.10 -11.62 -19.61
CA TYR A 442 -4.03 -11.96 -20.54
C TYR A 442 -3.56 -13.40 -20.44
N MET A 443 -3.49 -13.96 -19.22
CA MET A 443 -3.18 -15.38 -19.02
C MET A 443 -4.21 -16.26 -19.74
N ASN A 444 -5.49 -15.99 -19.53
CA ASN A 444 -6.56 -16.73 -20.17
C ASN A 444 -6.59 -16.54 -21.69
N LEU A 445 -6.39 -15.31 -22.16
CA LEU A 445 -6.34 -15.00 -23.58
C LEU A 445 -5.19 -15.74 -24.28
N ALA A 446 -3.99 -15.73 -23.67
CA ALA A 446 -2.84 -16.48 -24.17
C ALA A 446 -3.12 -17.99 -24.19
N GLY A 447 -3.75 -18.52 -23.14
CA GLY A 447 -4.11 -19.93 -23.08
C GLY A 447 -5.10 -20.33 -24.18
N VAL A 448 -6.15 -19.55 -24.44
CA VAL A 448 -7.09 -19.82 -25.55
C VAL A 448 -6.39 -19.73 -26.91
N MET A 449 -5.49 -18.76 -27.10
CA MET A 449 -4.70 -18.70 -28.35
C MET A 449 -3.84 -19.95 -28.53
N ILE A 450 -3.17 -20.42 -27.48
CA ILE A 450 -2.39 -21.67 -27.54
C ILE A 450 -3.30 -22.85 -27.87
N GLN A 451 -4.45 -22.98 -27.21
CA GLN A 451 -5.42 -24.05 -27.47
C GLN A 451 -5.95 -24.04 -28.90
N LEU A 452 -6.08 -22.86 -29.52
CA LEU A 452 -6.53 -22.73 -30.91
C LEU A 452 -5.45 -23.21 -31.90
N PHE A 453 -4.19 -22.83 -31.70
CA PHE A 453 -3.09 -23.20 -32.58
C PHE A 453 -2.52 -24.60 -32.30
N PHE A 454 -2.64 -25.08 -31.06
CA PHE A 454 -2.14 -26.35 -30.56
C PHE A 454 -3.24 -27.14 -29.82
N PRO A 455 -4.31 -27.54 -30.52
CA PRO A 455 -5.44 -28.24 -29.93
C PRO A 455 -5.02 -29.64 -29.49
N CYS A 456 -5.27 -29.97 -28.23
CA CYS A 456 -4.91 -31.25 -27.62
C CYS A 456 -6.14 -31.91 -27.01
N SER A 457 -6.26 -33.23 -27.16
CA SER A 457 -7.39 -33.96 -26.57
C SER A 457 -7.23 -34.13 -25.06
N PRO A 458 -8.31 -33.97 -24.27
CA PRO A 458 -8.33 -34.25 -22.82
C PRO A 458 -8.41 -35.76 -22.50
N PRO A 459 -8.25 -36.18 -21.23
CA PRO A 459 -8.28 -37.59 -20.81
C PRO A 459 -9.58 -38.32 -21.12
N TRP A 460 -10.73 -37.66 -20.98
CA TRP A 460 -12.01 -38.29 -21.31
C TRP A 460 -12.08 -38.75 -22.77
N TYR A 461 -11.38 -38.08 -23.69
CA TYR A 461 -11.35 -38.47 -25.09
C TYR A 461 -10.57 -39.77 -25.27
N GLU A 462 -9.38 -39.87 -24.65
CA GLU A 462 -8.58 -41.09 -24.64
C GLU A 462 -9.37 -42.27 -24.04
N ASN A 463 -10.11 -42.02 -22.96
CA ASN A 463 -10.91 -43.04 -22.28
C ASN A 463 -12.08 -43.57 -23.12
N LEU A 464 -12.67 -42.75 -24.00
CA LEU A 464 -13.81 -43.15 -24.84
C LEU A 464 -13.40 -43.67 -26.22
N TYR A 465 -12.38 -43.05 -26.83
CA TYR A 465 -12.02 -43.25 -28.24
C TYR A 465 -10.59 -43.76 -28.43
N GLY A 466 -9.82 -43.93 -27.36
CA GLY A 466 -8.40 -44.26 -27.41
C GLY A 466 -7.59 -43.16 -28.10
N LEU A 467 -6.60 -43.58 -28.90
CA LEU A 467 -5.73 -42.67 -29.66
C LEU A 467 -6.19 -42.50 -31.13
N ALA A 468 -7.49 -42.71 -31.39
CA ALA A 468 -8.08 -42.51 -32.71
C ALA A 468 -8.01 -41.02 -33.10
N PRO A 469 -7.87 -40.69 -34.40
CA PRO A 469 -7.89 -39.30 -34.86
C PRO A 469 -9.21 -38.60 -34.51
N ALA A 470 -9.10 -37.48 -33.78
CA ALA A 470 -10.24 -36.62 -33.46
C ALA A 470 -10.61 -35.69 -34.63
N ASN A 471 -11.85 -35.19 -34.62
CA ASN A 471 -12.31 -34.19 -35.57
C ASN A 471 -13.20 -33.13 -34.89
N TYR A 472 -13.32 -31.95 -35.51
CA TYR A 472 -14.05 -30.81 -34.94
C TYR A 472 -15.58 -30.93 -34.92
N SER A 473 -16.16 -32.01 -35.47
CA SER A 473 -17.59 -32.28 -35.36
C SER A 473 -17.98 -33.03 -34.08
N MET A 474 -16.98 -33.51 -33.32
CA MET A 474 -17.21 -34.22 -32.07
C MET A 474 -17.65 -33.26 -30.96
N PRO A 475 -18.76 -33.54 -30.25
CA PRO A 475 -19.20 -32.73 -29.13
C PRO A 475 -18.28 -32.89 -27.92
N GLY A 476 -18.30 -31.92 -27.02
CA GLY A 476 -17.64 -32.05 -25.73
C GLY A 476 -18.32 -33.06 -24.81
N SER A 477 -17.62 -33.48 -23.76
CA SER A 477 -18.10 -34.45 -22.79
C SER A 477 -18.00 -33.89 -21.37
N PRO A 478 -19.03 -34.08 -20.51
CA PRO A 478 -18.95 -33.72 -19.10
C PRO A 478 -18.03 -34.66 -18.31
N ALA A 479 -17.53 -35.74 -18.91
CA ALA A 479 -16.65 -36.74 -18.28
C ALA A 479 -17.15 -37.14 -16.88
N GLY A 480 -16.30 -37.03 -15.85
CA GLY A 480 -16.67 -37.37 -14.47
C GLY A 480 -17.77 -36.48 -13.88
N LEU A 481 -17.99 -35.26 -14.38
CA LEU A 481 -19.03 -34.36 -13.86
C LEU A 481 -20.45 -34.84 -14.21
N GLY A 482 -20.62 -35.71 -15.20
CA GLY A 482 -21.92 -36.33 -15.48
C GLY A 482 -22.48 -37.12 -14.29
N ALA A 483 -21.62 -37.60 -13.39
CA ALA A 483 -22.03 -38.22 -12.14
C ALA A 483 -22.72 -37.23 -11.18
N ILE A 484 -22.29 -35.96 -11.18
CA ILE A 484 -22.87 -34.89 -10.35
C ILE A 484 -24.23 -34.46 -10.86
N ASP A 485 -24.36 -34.27 -12.17
CA ASP A 485 -25.65 -34.02 -12.81
C ASP A 485 -26.68 -35.10 -12.44
N LYS A 486 -26.27 -36.37 -12.52
CA LYS A 486 -27.11 -37.51 -12.13
C LYS A 486 -27.40 -37.54 -10.62
N LEU A 487 -26.44 -37.17 -9.78
CA LEU A 487 -26.60 -37.16 -8.32
C LEU A 487 -27.64 -36.14 -7.85
N PHE A 488 -27.64 -34.94 -8.45
CA PHE A 488 -28.55 -33.86 -8.08
C PHE A 488 -29.79 -33.73 -8.98
N GLY A 489 -29.88 -34.53 -10.06
CA GLY A 489 -30.98 -34.46 -11.01
C GLY A 489 -31.01 -33.16 -11.81
N ILE A 490 -29.83 -32.58 -12.08
CA ILE A 490 -29.66 -31.33 -12.84
C ILE A 490 -29.01 -31.62 -14.21
N ASP A 491 -29.16 -30.70 -15.17
CA ASP A 491 -28.50 -30.76 -16.48
C ASP A 491 -27.63 -29.52 -16.67
N LEU A 492 -26.67 -29.33 -15.76
CA LEU A 492 -25.79 -28.17 -15.76
C LEU A 492 -24.49 -28.47 -16.50
N TYR A 493 -23.79 -29.53 -16.11
CA TYR A 493 -22.47 -29.83 -16.67
C TYR A 493 -22.57 -30.51 -18.03
N THR A 494 -23.53 -31.41 -18.21
CA THR A 494 -23.75 -32.15 -19.46
C THR A 494 -24.05 -31.19 -20.60
N SER A 495 -25.05 -30.31 -20.44
CA SER A 495 -25.36 -29.28 -21.43
C SER A 495 -24.18 -28.31 -21.69
N THR A 496 -23.52 -27.82 -20.63
CA THR A 496 -22.43 -26.83 -20.75
C THR A 496 -21.19 -27.39 -21.45
N PHE A 497 -20.72 -28.60 -21.08
CA PHE A 497 -19.55 -29.20 -21.70
C PHE A 497 -19.82 -29.67 -23.14
N THR A 498 -21.04 -30.15 -23.42
CA THR A 498 -21.46 -30.49 -24.78
C THR A 498 -21.41 -29.27 -25.70
N ALA A 499 -21.82 -28.11 -25.19
CA ALA A 499 -21.84 -26.84 -25.91
C ALA A 499 -20.52 -26.04 -25.84
N SER A 500 -19.42 -26.65 -25.38
CA SER A 500 -18.14 -25.95 -25.23
C SER A 500 -17.61 -25.44 -26.59
N PRO A 501 -17.25 -24.15 -26.70
CA PRO A 501 -16.66 -23.59 -27.93
C PRO A 501 -15.33 -24.26 -28.36
N MET A 502 -14.63 -24.88 -27.40
CA MET A 502 -13.27 -25.38 -27.53
C MET A 502 -13.15 -26.77 -26.89
N VAL A 503 -13.67 -27.79 -27.57
CA VAL A 503 -13.69 -29.19 -27.09
C VAL A 503 -12.29 -29.78 -26.86
N PHE A 504 -11.36 -29.52 -27.78
CA PHE A 504 -9.98 -30.04 -27.76
C PHE A 504 -8.97 -29.00 -27.27
N GLY A 505 -9.35 -28.20 -26.27
CA GLY A 505 -8.51 -27.17 -25.66
C GLY A 505 -7.83 -27.61 -24.37
N ALA A 506 -7.27 -28.84 -24.30
CA ALA A 506 -6.71 -29.33 -23.03
C ALA A 506 -5.45 -28.57 -22.58
N PHE A 507 -4.52 -28.28 -23.50
CA PHE A 507 -3.24 -27.65 -23.19
C PHE A 507 -3.17 -26.18 -23.65
N PRO A 508 -2.71 -25.26 -22.78
CA PRO A 508 -2.52 -25.41 -21.33
C PRO A 508 -3.88 -25.43 -20.60
N SER A 509 -3.92 -25.95 -19.37
CA SER A 509 -5.14 -25.93 -18.56
C SER A 509 -5.43 -24.53 -18.02
N LEU A 510 -6.50 -23.92 -18.50
CA LEU A 510 -6.97 -22.61 -17.99
C LEU A 510 -7.48 -22.71 -16.55
N HIS A 511 -8.06 -23.84 -16.13
CA HIS A 511 -8.50 -24.02 -14.75
C HIS A 511 -7.33 -23.94 -13.77
N SER A 512 -6.22 -24.61 -14.08
CA SER A 512 -4.97 -24.48 -13.32
C SER A 512 -4.41 -23.06 -13.36
N GLY A 513 -4.38 -22.44 -14.55
CA GLY A 513 -3.89 -21.08 -14.71
C GLY A 513 -4.66 -20.06 -13.88
N CYS A 514 -6.00 -20.13 -13.88
CA CYS A 514 -6.88 -19.27 -13.08
C CYS A 514 -6.60 -19.44 -11.58
N ALA A 515 -6.63 -20.68 -11.08
CA ALA A 515 -6.40 -20.95 -9.65
C ALA A 515 -4.99 -20.59 -9.19
N THR A 516 -3.99 -20.73 -10.06
CA THR A 516 -2.61 -20.31 -9.77
C THR A 516 -2.50 -18.78 -9.74
N THR A 517 -3.14 -18.09 -10.68
CA THR A 517 -3.18 -16.61 -10.68
C THR A 517 -3.84 -16.10 -9.40
N GLU A 518 -4.99 -16.66 -9.03
CA GLU A 518 -5.67 -16.34 -7.78
C GLU A 518 -4.77 -16.62 -6.57
N ALA A 519 -4.13 -17.79 -6.49
CA ALA A 519 -3.25 -18.14 -5.38
C ALA A 519 -2.02 -17.22 -5.27
N LEU A 520 -1.43 -16.80 -6.39
CA LEU A 520 -0.27 -15.89 -6.40
C LEU A 520 -0.66 -14.47 -5.94
N PHE A 521 -1.79 -13.94 -6.39
CA PHE A 521 -2.26 -12.62 -5.95
C PHE A 521 -2.80 -12.62 -4.52
N MET A 522 -3.53 -13.66 -4.12
CA MET A 522 -4.02 -13.79 -2.75
C MET A 522 -2.87 -14.07 -1.77
N GLY A 523 -1.90 -14.90 -2.17
CA GLY A 523 -0.68 -15.13 -1.41
C GLY A 523 0.26 -13.92 -1.39
N TYR A 524 0.14 -13.02 -2.37
CA TYR A 524 0.78 -11.71 -2.30
C TYR A 524 0.14 -10.87 -1.20
N VAL A 525 -1.18 -10.62 -1.26
CA VAL A 525 -1.91 -9.78 -0.29
C VAL A 525 -1.88 -10.38 1.12
N PHE A 526 -1.92 -11.71 1.27
CA PHE A 526 -1.88 -12.41 2.54
C PHE A 526 -0.74 -13.44 2.58
N PRO A 527 0.51 -13.02 2.83
CA PRO A 527 1.66 -13.93 2.84
C PRO A 527 1.52 -15.12 3.80
N ARG A 528 0.94 -14.89 4.98
CA ARG A 528 0.71 -15.96 5.99
C ARG A 528 -0.30 -17.02 5.55
N LEU A 529 -1.20 -16.70 4.62
CA LEU A 529 -2.23 -17.62 4.12
C LEU A 529 -1.81 -18.32 2.81
N ARG A 530 -0.60 -18.09 2.31
CA ARG A 530 -0.04 -18.76 1.11
C ARG A 530 -0.25 -20.28 1.12
N PRO A 531 0.01 -21.02 2.20
CA PRO A 531 -0.20 -22.48 2.20
C PRO A 531 -1.64 -22.87 1.89
N VAL A 532 -2.63 -22.10 2.36
CA VAL A 532 -4.05 -22.36 2.10
C VAL A 532 -4.38 -22.22 0.62
N PHE A 533 -3.86 -21.16 -0.03
CA PHE A 533 -4.09 -20.94 -1.45
C PHE A 533 -3.40 -22.00 -2.32
N VAL A 534 -2.19 -22.42 -1.96
CA VAL A 534 -1.48 -23.52 -2.63
C VAL A 534 -2.23 -24.84 -2.48
N LEU A 535 -2.73 -25.15 -1.27
CA LEU A 535 -3.54 -26.34 -1.04
C LEU A 535 -4.81 -26.35 -1.90
N TYR A 536 -5.46 -25.20 -2.07
CA TYR A 536 -6.60 -25.08 -2.99
C TYR A 536 -6.21 -25.35 -4.45
N THR A 537 -5.10 -24.80 -4.95
CA THR A 537 -4.63 -25.07 -6.31
C THR A 537 -4.36 -26.56 -6.52
N LEU A 538 -3.68 -27.22 -5.57
CA LEU A 538 -3.43 -28.66 -5.63
C LEU A 538 -4.72 -29.49 -5.55
N TRP A 539 -5.70 -29.04 -4.77
CA TRP A 539 -7.01 -29.70 -4.69
C TRP A 539 -7.77 -29.59 -6.03
N LEU A 540 -7.72 -28.43 -6.70
CA LEU A 540 -8.30 -28.26 -8.04
C LEU A 540 -7.59 -29.12 -9.09
N TRP A 541 -6.26 -29.23 -9.02
CA TRP A 541 -5.48 -30.09 -9.90
C TRP A 541 -5.90 -31.55 -9.76
N TRP A 542 -5.97 -32.03 -8.53
CA TRP A 542 -6.47 -33.38 -8.26
C TRP A 542 -7.89 -33.56 -8.80
N ALA A 543 -8.79 -32.58 -8.56
CA ALA A 543 -10.18 -32.66 -8.99
C ALA A 543 -10.34 -32.77 -10.52
N THR A 544 -9.58 -31.96 -11.28
CA THR A 544 -9.64 -31.94 -12.75
C THR A 544 -9.05 -33.22 -13.37
N MET A 545 -7.99 -33.78 -12.79
CA MET A 545 -7.45 -35.08 -13.21
C MET A 545 -8.40 -36.23 -12.84
N TYR A 546 -8.93 -36.21 -11.60
CA TYR A 546 -9.88 -37.22 -11.12
C TYR A 546 -11.13 -37.23 -12.00
N LEU A 547 -11.68 -36.08 -12.37
CA LEU A 547 -12.86 -35.97 -13.25
C LEU A 547 -12.55 -36.15 -14.75
N SER A 548 -11.31 -36.50 -15.10
CA SER A 548 -10.84 -36.80 -16.47
C SER A 548 -10.94 -35.62 -17.46
N HIS A 549 -10.83 -34.38 -16.97
CA HIS A 549 -10.83 -33.18 -17.83
C HIS A 549 -9.41 -32.73 -18.22
N HIS A 550 -8.41 -33.02 -17.40
CA HIS A 550 -7.02 -32.61 -17.64
C HIS A 550 -6.02 -33.69 -17.26
N TYR A 551 -4.88 -33.63 -17.93
CA TYR A 551 -3.69 -34.39 -17.58
C TYR A 551 -2.92 -33.66 -16.46
N ALA A 552 -1.80 -34.19 -15.97
CA ALA A 552 -0.93 -33.43 -15.08
C ALA A 552 -0.07 -32.42 -15.86
N VAL A 553 0.35 -32.77 -17.08
CA VAL A 553 1.24 -31.93 -17.90
C VAL A 553 0.61 -30.60 -18.34
N ASP A 554 -0.67 -30.60 -18.68
CA ASP A 554 -1.40 -29.38 -19.06
C ASP A 554 -1.76 -28.51 -17.86
N LEU A 555 -1.97 -29.10 -16.68
CA LEU A 555 -2.08 -28.36 -15.41
C LEU A 555 -0.78 -27.63 -15.06
N VAL A 556 0.37 -28.29 -15.18
CA VAL A 556 1.69 -27.65 -15.03
C VAL A 556 1.87 -26.52 -16.04
N GLY A 557 1.55 -26.77 -17.32
CA GLY A 557 1.60 -25.75 -18.37
C GLY A 557 0.76 -24.51 -18.04
N GLY A 558 -0.45 -24.72 -17.50
CA GLY A 558 -1.34 -23.65 -17.04
C GLY A 558 -0.74 -22.81 -15.91
N SER A 559 -0.18 -23.47 -14.88
CA SER A 559 0.47 -22.75 -13.77
C SER A 559 1.74 -22.02 -14.18
N LEU A 560 2.54 -22.57 -15.09
CA LEU A 560 3.72 -21.88 -15.62
C LEU A 560 3.35 -20.62 -16.42
N LEU A 561 2.28 -20.70 -17.22
CA LEU A 561 1.74 -19.53 -17.92
C LEU A 561 1.27 -18.45 -16.92
N ALA A 562 0.50 -18.85 -15.90
CA ALA A 562 0.04 -17.95 -14.84
C ALA A 562 1.20 -17.32 -14.06
N GLY A 563 2.21 -18.12 -13.67
CA GLY A 563 3.40 -17.65 -12.99
C GLY A 563 4.17 -16.62 -13.83
N THR A 564 4.34 -16.88 -15.13
CA THR A 564 5.00 -15.93 -16.05
C THR A 564 4.25 -14.60 -16.09
N CYS A 565 2.93 -14.62 -16.27
CA CYS A 565 2.10 -13.41 -16.24
C CYS A 565 2.21 -12.68 -14.90
N TYR A 566 2.17 -13.40 -13.78
CA TYR A 566 2.27 -12.83 -12.43
C TYR A 566 3.63 -12.17 -12.18
N PHE A 567 4.75 -12.82 -12.51
CA PHE A 567 6.07 -12.24 -12.24
C PHE A 567 6.36 -11.02 -13.12
N VAL A 568 5.88 -11.01 -14.37
CA VAL A 568 5.92 -9.80 -15.21
C VAL A 568 5.08 -8.68 -14.58
N ALA A 569 3.89 -9.01 -14.08
CA ALA A 569 3.03 -8.04 -13.41
C ALA A 569 3.66 -7.50 -12.11
N LYS A 570 4.21 -8.38 -11.28
CA LYS A 570 4.90 -8.07 -10.02
C LYS A 570 6.07 -7.11 -10.24
N ALA A 571 6.92 -7.40 -11.23
CA ALA A 571 8.12 -6.61 -11.50
C ALA A 571 7.83 -5.19 -12.01
N LYS A 572 6.70 -4.98 -12.70
CA LYS A 572 6.49 -3.77 -13.51
C LYS A 572 5.26 -2.94 -13.17
N PHE A 573 4.24 -3.56 -12.58
CA PHE A 573 2.91 -2.94 -12.43
C PHE A 573 2.32 -3.10 -11.04
N LEU A 574 2.73 -4.11 -10.28
CA LEU A 574 2.13 -4.41 -8.98
C LEU A 574 2.60 -3.42 -7.90
N PRO A 575 1.66 -2.81 -7.17
CA PRO A 575 1.93 -2.05 -5.95
C PRO A 575 2.63 -2.88 -4.87
N ARG A 576 3.66 -2.35 -4.21
CA ARG A 576 4.33 -2.94 -3.05
C ARG A 576 3.44 -2.93 -1.80
N LEU A 577 3.50 -4.01 -1.02
CA LEU A 577 2.83 -4.08 0.28
C LEU A 577 3.61 -3.30 1.34
N GLN A 578 2.88 -2.56 2.18
CA GLN A 578 3.40 -1.86 3.34
C GLN A 578 2.92 -2.60 4.60
N ASN A 579 3.85 -3.07 5.44
CA ASN A 579 3.55 -3.98 6.55
C ASN A 579 2.65 -3.37 7.63
N ASP A 580 2.54 -2.04 7.67
CA ASP A 580 1.73 -1.26 8.59
C ASP A 580 0.32 -0.93 8.05
N LYS A 581 0.02 -1.30 6.79
CA LYS A 581 -1.24 -0.95 6.11
C LYS A 581 -2.07 -2.21 5.83
N ALA A 582 -3.25 -2.31 6.43
CA ALA A 582 -4.10 -3.51 6.33
C ALA A 582 -5.23 -3.34 5.31
N LEU A 583 -5.79 -2.15 5.19
CA LEU A 583 -6.88 -1.83 4.28
C LEU A 583 -6.39 -0.93 3.15
N ARG A 584 -7.08 -1.00 2.01
CA ARG A 584 -6.85 -0.13 0.84
C ARG A 584 -6.79 1.36 1.21
N TRP A 585 -7.67 1.79 2.12
CA TRP A 585 -7.78 3.18 2.57
C TRP A 585 -6.72 3.58 3.58
N ASP A 586 -5.85 2.68 4.04
CA ASP A 586 -4.77 3.07 4.95
C ASP A 586 -3.53 3.58 4.19
N TYR A 587 -3.47 3.35 2.88
CA TYR A 587 -2.31 3.68 2.04
C TYR A 587 -2.24 5.18 1.72
N ASP A 588 -1.14 5.81 2.13
CA ASP A 588 -0.85 7.23 1.86
C ASP A 588 -0.03 7.44 0.58
N TYR A 589 0.68 6.40 0.12
CA TYR A 589 1.41 6.35 -1.15
C TYR A 589 1.55 4.90 -1.64
N VAL A 590 1.85 4.72 -2.92
CA VAL A 590 2.08 3.41 -3.54
C VAL A 590 3.41 3.41 -4.27
N GLU A 591 4.23 2.40 -4.00
CA GLU A 591 5.46 2.13 -4.76
C GLU A 591 5.23 0.97 -5.73
N ILE A 592 5.74 1.05 -6.95
CA ILE A 592 5.55 0.01 -7.99
C ILE A 592 6.88 -0.66 -8.29
N GLY A 593 6.85 -1.99 -8.42
CA GLY A 593 8.01 -2.80 -8.81
C GLY A 593 8.78 -3.40 -7.62
N GLU A 594 9.87 -4.11 -7.93
CA GLU A 594 10.73 -4.70 -6.90
C GLU A 594 11.70 -3.67 -6.32
N ALA A 595 11.91 -3.73 -5.00
CA ALA A 595 12.97 -2.97 -4.36
C ALA A 595 14.32 -3.40 -4.94
N LYS A 596 15.15 -2.45 -5.39
CA LYS A 596 16.57 -2.76 -5.62
C LYS A 596 17.20 -3.01 -4.26
N GLU A 597 17.34 -4.27 -3.89
CA GLU A 597 18.14 -4.65 -2.72
C GLU A 597 19.56 -4.10 -2.90
N GLY A 598 19.96 -3.21 -1.99
CA GLY A 598 21.36 -2.89 -1.81
C GLY A 598 22.04 -4.12 -1.20
N TYR A 599 22.90 -4.78 -1.98
CA TYR A 599 23.91 -5.75 -1.55
C TYR A 599 23.73 -6.34 -0.14
N ALA A 600 22.79 -7.26 0.02
CA ALA A 600 22.77 -8.19 1.14
C ALA A 600 22.88 -9.60 0.56
N TYR A 601 23.78 -10.40 1.13
CA TYR A 601 24.22 -11.69 0.62
C TYR A 601 23.05 -12.62 0.28
N GLY A 602 22.97 -13.02 -0.99
CA GLY A 602 22.11 -14.10 -1.43
C GLY A 602 22.52 -15.42 -0.77
N LEU A 603 21.72 -15.88 0.18
CA LEU A 603 21.35 -17.28 0.40
C LEU A 603 20.31 -17.49 1.53
N THR A 604 19.78 -16.44 2.17
CA THR A 604 18.90 -16.59 3.35
C THR A 604 17.40 -16.49 3.08
N ASP A 605 16.95 -16.15 1.87
CA ASP A 605 15.51 -15.98 1.57
C ASP A 605 14.76 -17.30 1.28
N LEU A 606 15.35 -18.44 1.69
CA LEU A 606 14.70 -19.76 1.68
C LEU A 606 14.62 -20.42 3.07
N ASP A 607 15.23 -19.83 4.12
CA ASP A 607 15.25 -20.42 5.47
C ASP A 607 14.27 -19.73 6.46
N ASP A 608 13.78 -18.51 6.18
CA ASP A 608 12.78 -17.85 7.06
C ASP A 608 11.34 -18.34 6.83
N ASP A 609 11.09 -19.19 5.82
CA ASP A 609 9.77 -19.78 5.52
C ASP A 609 9.49 -21.11 6.27
N PHE A 610 10.39 -21.57 7.15
CA PHE A 610 10.24 -22.83 7.90
C PHE A 610 10.60 -22.73 9.40
N HIS A 611 10.00 -21.78 10.12
CA HIS A 611 9.85 -21.91 11.57
C HIS A 611 8.36 -21.80 11.97
N PRO A 612 7.76 -22.86 12.55
CA PRO A 612 6.41 -22.78 13.07
C PRO A 612 6.44 -21.85 14.28
N ALA A 613 5.65 -20.76 14.22
CA ALA A 613 5.35 -19.94 15.37
C ALA A 613 4.53 -20.75 16.38
N THR A 614 5.21 -21.52 17.23
CA THR A 614 4.68 -21.88 18.54
C THR A 614 5.25 -20.88 19.53
N THR A 615 4.39 -20.03 20.09
CA THR A 615 4.25 -19.78 21.53
C THR A 615 3.29 -18.62 21.75
N ASP A 616 2.04 -18.97 22.04
CA ASP A 616 1.28 -18.27 23.08
C ASP A 616 1.89 -18.68 24.43
N SER A 617 2.27 -17.69 25.24
CA SER A 617 1.99 -17.66 26.68
C SER A 617 2.59 -16.40 27.29
N ASP A 618 1.74 -15.62 27.95
CA ASP A 618 2.12 -14.74 29.04
C ASP A 618 3.14 -15.42 29.97
N GLU A 619 4.13 -14.67 30.48
CA GLU A 619 4.37 -14.53 31.92
C GLU A 619 5.73 -13.86 32.20
N TRP A 620 5.70 -13.14 33.31
CA TRP A 620 6.62 -12.18 33.87
C TRP A 620 7.96 -12.77 34.41
N THR A 621 9.05 -12.04 34.14
CA THR A 621 10.22 -11.73 35.01
C THR A 621 11.06 -12.77 35.78
N ILE A 622 12.38 -12.49 35.70
CA ILE A 622 13.46 -12.59 36.71
C ILE A 622 14.35 -13.85 36.71
N GLY A 623 15.61 -13.64 36.30
CA GLY A 623 16.74 -13.60 37.23
C GLY A 623 17.32 -14.92 37.74
N SER A 624 18.58 -15.11 37.35
CA SER A 624 19.61 -16.01 37.88
C SER A 624 19.48 -16.54 39.32
N SER A 625 19.85 -17.83 39.40
CA SER A 625 20.80 -18.47 40.33
C SER A 625 20.29 -19.34 41.49
N SER A 626 20.77 -20.59 41.41
CA SER A 626 21.20 -21.52 42.47
C SER A 626 20.18 -22.38 43.25
N SER A 627 20.27 -23.68 42.96
CA SER A 627 20.65 -24.75 43.91
C SER A 627 19.60 -25.47 44.78
N PHE A 628 19.54 -26.78 44.55
CA PHE A 628 19.29 -27.93 45.43
C PHE A 628 17.88 -28.22 46.04
N SER A 629 17.37 -29.37 45.58
CA SER A 629 16.87 -30.54 46.34
C SER A 629 15.44 -30.57 46.93
N SER A 630 14.66 -31.49 46.33
CA SER A 630 13.83 -32.57 46.91
C SER A 630 12.98 -32.32 48.17
N GLY A 631 11.67 -32.60 48.06
CA GLY A 631 10.89 -33.10 49.21
C GLY A 631 9.40 -32.73 49.26
N THR A 632 8.55 -33.64 48.80
CA THR A 632 7.20 -34.03 49.24
C THR A 632 6.42 -33.28 50.35
N ARG A 633 5.08 -33.27 50.13
CA ARG A 633 3.91 -33.32 51.07
C ARG A 633 3.26 -32.00 51.56
N SER A 634 2.05 -31.76 51.04
CA SER A 634 0.74 -31.38 51.62
C SER A 634 0.58 -30.60 52.96
N PRO A 635 -0.53 -29.83 53.12
CA PRO A 635 -0.76 -28.66 54.02
C PRO A 635 -1.32 -29.09 55.41
N PRO A 636 -1.76 -28.25 56.41
CA PRO A 636 -2.37 -26.90 56.35
C PRO A 636 -2.16 -25.94 57.59
N ALA A 637 -2.98 -24.87 57.63
CA ALA A 637 -3.54 -24.16 58.81
C ALA A 637 -2.95 -22.79 59.25
N GLY A 638 -3.81 -21.75 59.21
CA GLY A 638 -4.32 -21.14 60.43
C GLY A 638 -4.07 -19.63 60.69
N ALA A 639 -5.18 -18.93 60.98
CA ALA A 639 -5.34 -17.70 61.78
C ALA A 639 -5.05 -16.33 61.11
N ARG A 640 -5.84 -15.26 61.27
CA ARG A 640 -7.05 -14.93 62.06
C ARG A 640 -7.59 -13.55 61.59
N SER A 641 -8.92 -13.36 61.63
CA SER A 641 -9.63 -12.05 61.56
C SER A 641 -9.80 -11.43 62.98
N PRO A 642 -10.27 -10.16 63.14
CA PRO A 642 -11.72 -9.86 63.25
C PRO A 642 -12.18 -8.52 62.59
N VAL A 643 -13.32 -8.47 61.88
CA VAL A 643 -14.71 -8.02 62.22
C VAL A 643 -14.83 -6.58 62.80
N ASP A 644 -15.43 -5.65 62.04
CA ASP A 644 -16.75 -5.05 62.34
C ASP A 644 -17.28 -4.18 61.18
N ASP A 645 -18.58 -4.36 60.93
CA ASP A 645 -19.44 -3.70 59.95
C ASP A 645 -19.88 -2.30 60.41
N GLU A 646 -19.97 -1.33 59.50
CA GLU A 646 -21.18 -0.49 59.31
C GLU A 646 -21.03 0.50 58.11
N GLN A 647 -21.88 0.29 57.11
CA GLN A 647 -22.60 1.28 56.29
C GLN A 647 -21.87 2.53 55.71
N SER A 648 -21.61 2.51 54.40
CA SER A 648 -22.21 3.50 53.47
C SER A 648 -22.01 3.06 52.01
N MET A 649 -23.09 2.60 51.37
CA MET A 649 -23.19 2.54 49.90
C MET A 649 -23.55 3.92 49.37
N TRP A 650 -22.89 4.35 48.29
CA TRP A 650 -23.40 5.37 47.38
C TRP A 650 -23.09 4.94 45.94
N GLU A 651 -24.03 4.21 45.36
CA GLU A 651 -24.32 4.23 43.92
C GLU A 651 -25.66 4.95 43.75
N GLY A 652 -25.80 5.71 42.67
CA GLY A 652 -27.09 6.30 42.30
C GLY A 652 -26.99 7.40 41.25
N ASP A 653 -26.97 6.99 39.97
CA ASP A 653 -27.50 7.80 38.88
C ASP A 653 -28.99 8.13 39.12
N THR A 654 -29.41 9.35 38.80
CA THR A 654 -30.49 9.69 37.81
C THR A 654 -31.19 11.03 38.06
N LEU A 655 -31.63 11.59 36.94
CA LEU A 655 -32.41 12.80 36.67
C LEU A 655 -33.79 12.90 37.38
N ALA A 656 -34.28 14.13 37.58
CA ALA A 656 -35.72 14.49 37.64
C ALA A 656 -35.88 16.01 37.34
N SER A 657 -36.47 16.42 36.20
CA SER A 657 -37.89 16.81 35.96
C SER A 657 -38.40 17.93 36.90
N GLY A 658 -38.96 19.06 36.45
CA GLY A 658 -39.98 19.28 35.42
C GLY A 658 -41.35 19.47 36.08
N SER A 659 -41.96 20.66 35.98
CA SER A 659 -43.39 20.86 36.26
C SER A 659 -43.95 22.07 35.49
N ASP A 660 -44.93 21.79 34.64
CA ASP A 660 -45.82 22.73 33.97
C ASP A 660 -46.82 23.39 34.93
N THR A 661 -47.25 24.62 34.64
CA THR A 661 -48.64 25.08 34.84
C THR A 661 -48.99 26.18 33.83
N GLU A 662 -50.21 26.08 33.30
CA GLU A 662 -50.86 26.89 32.25
C GLU A 662 -51.11 28.38 32.58
N ALA A 663 -51.22 29.16 31.49
CA ALA A 663 -52.15 30.25 31.19
C ALA A 663 -52.54 31.31 32.25
N GLN A 664 -52.26 32.59 31.95
CA GLN A 664 -53.28 33.63 31.70
C GLN A 664 -52.69 35.03 31.40
N ARG A 665 -53.26 35.65 30.36
CA ARG A 665 -53.25 37.06 29.90
C ARG A 665 -52.22 37.50 28.87
#